data_AF-A0A5J4WH67-F1
#
_entry.id   AF-A0A5J4WH67-F1
#
_cell.length_a   1.000
_cell.length_b   1.000
_cell.length_c   1.000
_cell.angle_alpha   90.00
_cell.angle_beta   90.00
_cell.angle_gamma   90.00
#
_symmetry.space_group_name_H-M   'P 1'
#
loop_
_entity.id
_entity.type
_entity.pdbx_description
1 polymer ?
#
loop_
_entity_poly.entity_id
_entity_poly.type
_entity_poly.pdbx_seq_one_letter_code
_entity_poly.pdbx_strand_id
1 'polypeptide(L)'
;MKLSNEEKEKSLNRAKDAEDSYEKAQVKITELEASINSAKEQGRREVAPLFIQTQEKLRICEGEKNKLQEEIVLKGEQFKQDTQKISEDLSQTKIELEILKMKCSSIENQYETEKQQWIEKQQQQQKQQKESNIDTERGNRFEVLYKQEEEQRHKLEHELQVELEEKEQLIEMKKDIEVKYVQNEEERRKTEQTLRFEREERISAVNQIEDIEKSEQEEHNKRIKAENDANKIKWENEKLKKENEKLKFDLQEEKNQRKDYQTRYNMEFEEKMRELELRRQIEQQQRIQQIDKQESEQFKEDQETRISELDNKLLSTIEELRVQNVEYERIRIKVEKEIEKAKEEEKRRKDIEIEKIKLELENWNLKRDNEKMKITSDRLKEEFGEGKINEQFELACSVMQEQDEQVLRLREELERETAEKIRNEEEIAHLREQIRLKPVSIEPILHVADSKFCYIQGDTFMRTNKSIDRNYTITVYPAITEGIVYFECVFFNHDEKIFYIGIQNVEQGANNENQIILFSEHLLISNTLLLKQLVLNIGLNSHRRISLILKLGVGIRGIIERFCGKEDFKGKKQKIEAGITEGLLNIFETRDLNTINKIYITTMQIFTQTNNEIIMMLFQKKDPFPGLLRLIDHSDFQISYESIGIIYNIIIHRANGSDQDQQHPFLQAVEACDGIRRIFGCYKRYNNKFIKDRSALCIGLLFRSREIADIEIKSEVIAHLKSLVKDFDYQISNSAKQSLKGLSKNEVNRTMIELRGFKIPD
;
A
#
# COMPACT_ATOMS: atom_id res chain seq x y z
N MET A 1 65.76 127.08 94.98
CA MET A 1 66.76 127.89 94.25
C MET A 1 66.75 129.38 94.59
N LYS A 2 65.60 130.06 94.81
CA LYS A 2 65.59 131.52 95.11
C LYS A 2 66.22 131.92 96.46
N LEU A 3 66.08 131.13 97.52
CA LEU A 3 66.62 131.44 98.87
C LEU A 3 68.16 131.28 98.99
N SER A 4 68.78 130.42 98.18
CA SER A 4 70.22 130.12 98.29
C SER A 4 71.12 131.17 97.64
N ASN A 5 70.61 131.90 96.64
CA ASN A 5 71.38 132.97 95.99
C ASN A 5 71.48 134.24 96.86
N GLU A 6 70.45 134.57 97.65
CA GLU A 6 70.47 135.73 98.57
C GLU A 6 71.48 135.56 99.72
N GLU A 7 71.69 134.33 100.20
CA GLU A 7 72.67 134.04 101.26
C GLU A 7 74.11 134.09 100.75
N LYS A 8 74.33 133.68 99.50
CA LYS A 8 75.65 133.75 98.85
C LYS A 8 76.09 135.20 98.64
N GLU A 9 75.19 136.08 98.22
CA GLU A 9 75.48 137.49 97.95
C GLU A 9 75.77 138.30 99.24
N LYS A 10 75.05 138.02 100.33
CA LYS A 10 75.31 138.61 101.66
C LYS A 10 76.66 138.21 102.26
N SER A 11 77.11 136.98 101.99
CA SER A 11 78.37 136.45 102.50
C SER A 11 79.58 137.09 101.82
N LEU A 12 79.48 137.35 100.51
CA LEU A 12 80.55 137.95 99.72
C LEU A 12 80.81 139.43 100.09
N ASN A 13 79.76 140.20 100.37
CA ASN A 13 79.91 141.61 100.79
C ASN A 13 80.60 141.74 102.16
N ARG A 14 80.34 140.82 103.10
CA ARG A 14 81.00 140.82 104.42
C ARG A 14 82.50 140.49 104.37
N ALA A 15 82.92 139.70 103.38
CA ALA A 15 84.34 139.39 103.19
C ALA A 15 85.12 140.60 102.68
N LYS A 16 84.55 141.40 101.77
CA LYS A 16 85.16 142.63 101.24
C LYS A 16 85.36 143.71 102.31
N ASP A 17 84.36 143.93 103.18
CA ASP A 17 84.46 144.94 104.24
C ASP A 17 85.56 144.63 105.27
N ALA A 18 85.86 143.34 105.49
CA ALA A 18 86.92 142.91 106.40
C ALA A 18 88.33 143.13 105.83
N GLU A 19 88.49 142.97 104.50
CA GLU A 19 89.76 143.15 103.78
C GLU A 19 90.18 144.63 103.77
N ASP A 20 89.25 145.54 103.49
CA ASP A 20 89.46 147.01 103.50
C ASP A 20 89.86 147.54 104.90
N SER A 21 89.35 146.91 105.96
CA SER A 21 89.67 147.31 107.34
C SER A 21 91.07 146.84 107.78
N TYR A 22 91.55 145.73 107.22
CA TYR A 22 92.90 145.22 107.47
C TYR A 22 93.97 146.09 106.79
N GLU A 23 93.74 146.50 105.53
CA GLU A 23 94.68 147.40 104.81
C GLU A 23 94.83 148.77 105.51
N LYS A 24 93.74 149.35 106.03
CA LYS A 24 93.79 150.62 106.79
C LYS A 24 94.60 150.52 108.08
N ALA A 25 94.60 149.37 108.74
CA ALA A 25 95.41 149.16 109.94
C ALA A 25 96.92 149.04 109.60
N GLN A 26 97.24 148.42 108.46
CA GLN A 26 98.63 148.20 108.02
C GLN A 26 99.36 149.51 107.66
N VAL A 27 98.67 150.46 107.01
CA VAL A 27 99.23 151.79 106.65
C VAL A 27 99.55 152.62 107.90
N LYS A 28 98.73 152.51 108.96
CA LYS A 28 98.89 153.26 110.21
C LYS A 28 100.11 152.83 111.02
N ILE A 29 100.52 151.57 110.88
CA ILE A 29 101.72 151.02 111.53
C ILE A 29 102.98 151.56 110.84
N THR A 30 102.97 151.68 109.51
CA THR A 30 104.14 152.16 108.73
C THR A 30 104.44 153.64 108.98
N GLU A 31 103.42 154.47 109.20
CA GLU A 31 103.59 155.90 109.56
C GLU A 31 104.20 156.10 110.95
N LEU A 32 103.86 155.23 111.91
CA LEU A 32 104.39 155.29 113.27
C LEU A 32 105.86 154.85 113.34
N GLU A 33 106.27 153.87 112.54
CA GLU A 33 107.67 153.44 112.41
C GLU A 33 108.56 154.54 111.83
N ALA A 34 108.06 155.33 110.88
CA ALA A 34 108.78 156.47 110.30
C ALA A 34 109.01 157.60 111.33
N SER A 35 108.04 157.87 112.22
CA SER A 35 108.19 158.87 113.30
C SER A 35 109.20 158.45 114.36
N ILE A 36 109.34 157.16 114.65
CA ILE A 36 110.30 156.65 115.65
C ILE A 36 111.75 156.83 115.17
N ASN A 37 112.03 156.67 113.88
CA ASN A 37 113.38 156.85 113.35
C ASN A 37 113.84 158.31 113.32
N SER A 38 112.94 159.28 113.17
CA SER A 38 113.29 160.70 113.25
C SER A 38 113.66 161.16 114.67
N ALA A 39 113.19 160.46 115.71
CA ALA A 39 113.38 160.88 117.11
C ALA A 39 114.68 160.38 117.76
N LYS A 40 115.48 159.56 117.07
CA LYS A 40 116.70 158.95 117.65
C LYS A 40 117.99 159.76 117.48
N GLU A 41 118.04 160.82 116.66
CA GLU A 41 119.33 161.44 116.29
C GLU A 41 119.57 162.91 116.70
N GLN A 42 118.68 163.59 117.44
CA GLN A 42 119.01 164.89 118.07
C GLN A 42 119.14 164.78 119.60
N GLY A 43 120.35 165.09 120.09
CA GLY A 43 120.79 164.81 121.45
C GLY A 43 120.35 165.82 122.53
N ARG A 44 120.10 165.22 123.71
CA ARG A 44 120.05 165.74 125.09
C ARG A 44 118.82 166.53 125.59
N ARG A 45 118.24 165.86 126.60
CA ARG A 45 117.50 166.27 127.81
C ARG A 45 116.01 166.57 127.66
N GLU A 46 115.27 165.63 128.28
CA GLU A 46 113.91 165.71 128.79
C GLU A 46 112.76 165.58 127.78
N VAL A 47 112.44 164.35 127.34
CA VAL A 47 111.05 163.84 127.29
C VAL A 47 111.02 162.29 127.34
N ALA A 48 111.24 161.71 128.52
CA ALA A 48 111.05 160.27 128.79
C ALA A 48 109.58 159.73 128.80
N PRO A 49 108.50 160.55 128.93
CA PRO A 49 107.14 160.01 129.03
C PRO A 49 106.50 159.47 127.73
N LEU A 50 106.92 159.92 126.54
CA LEU A 50 106.23 159.60 125.27
C LEU A 50 106.56 158.20 124.73
N PHE A 51 107.74 157.64 125.06
CA PHE A 51 108.20 156.37 124.51
C PHE A 51 107.39 155.17 125.06
N ILE A 52 107.03 155.19 126.35
CA ILE A 52 106.30 154.09 127.00
C ILE A 52 104.85 153.99 126.49
N GLN A 53 104.19 155.13 126.23
CA GLN A 53 102.80 155.14 125.76
C GLN A 53 102.65 154.61 124.33
N THR A 54 103.73 154.62 123.55
CA THR A 54 103.74 154.17 122.15
C THR A 54 103.99 152.65 122.06
N GLN A 55 104.79 152.10 122.98
CA GLN A 55 105.11 150.68 123.01
C GLN A 55 103.92 149.81 123.43
N GLU A 56 103.06 150.31 124.34
CA GLU A 56 101.86 149.59 124.79
C GLU A 56 100.79 149.49 123.68
N LYS A 57 100.65 150.53 122.84
CA LYS A 57 99.70 150.52 121.71
C LYS A 57 100.07 149.52 120.63
N LEU A 58 101.36 149.29 120.38
CA LEU A 58 101.83 148.30 119.41
C LEU A 58 101.46 146.88 119.83
N ARG A 59 101.64 146.57 121.12
CA ARG A 59 101.36 145.24 121.69
C ARG A 59 99.87 144.88 121.62
N ILE A 60 98.99 145.86 121.82
CA ILE A 60 97.54 145.67 121.71
C ILE A 60 97.16 145.36 120.26
N CYS A 61 97.68 146.12 119.28
CA CYS A 61 97.41 145.88 117.87
C CYS A 61 97.93 144.50 117.38
N GLU A 62 99.10 144.06 117.84
CA GLU A 62 99.63 142.73 117.50
C GLU A 62 98.74 141.59 118.06
N GLY A 63 98.17 141.78 119.25
CA GLY A 63 97.21 140.84 119.82
C GLY A 63 95.90 140.75 119.04
N GLU A 64 95.41 141.86 118.50
CA GLU A 64 94.20 141.90 117.66
C GLU A 64 94.43 141.24 116.30
N LYS A 65 95.61 141.45 115.69
CA LYS A 65 95.98 140.81 114.43
C LYS A 65 95.96 139.29 114.52
N ASN A 66 96.56 138.72 115.57
CA ASN A 66 96.63 137.27 115.72
C ASN A 66 95.24 136.65 115.94
N LYS A 67 94.35 137.32 116.67
CA LYS A 67 92.95 136.86 116.83
C LYS A 67 92.18 136.86 115.52
N LEU A 68 92.31 137.91 114.71
CA LEU A 68 91.68 137.97 113.40
C LEU A 68 92.21 136.88 112.45
N GLN A 69 93.50 136.57 112.55
CA GLN A 69 94.12 135.55 111.72
C GLN A 69 93.66 134.12 112.09
N GLU A 70 93.49 133.81 113.37
CA GLU A 70 92.85 132.57 113.82
C GLU A 70 91.38 132.49 113.38
N GLU A 71 90.63 133.60 113.44
CA GLU A 71 89.23 133.63 113.04
C GLU A 71 89.03 133.41 111.52
N ILE A 72 89.96 133.90 110.70
CA ILE A 72 89.96 133.66 109.25
C ILE A 72 90.23 132.19 108.92
N VAL A 73 91.18 131.55 109.61
CA VAL A 73 91.49 130.13 109.39
C VAL A 73 90.31 129.24 109.78
N LEU A 74 89.71 129.49 110.96
CA LEU A 74 88.52 128.77 111.43
C LEU A 74 87.33 128.92 110.46
N LYS A 75 87.02 130.14 110.02
CA LYS A 75 85.94 130.36 109.03
C LYS A 75 86.27 129.72 107.69
N GLY A 76 87.52 129.74 107.25
CA GLY A 76 87.98 129.11 106.02
C GLY A 76 87.83 127.58 106.04
N GLU A 77 88.13 126.93 107.17
CA GLU A 77 87.89 125.50 107.36
C GLU A 77 86.39 125.17 107.39
N GLN A 78 85.59 126.01 108.06
CA GLN A 78 84.13 125.85 108.12
C GLN A 78 83.47 125.97 106.74
N PHE A 79 83.89 126.95 105.92
CA PHE A 79 83.43 127.09 104.54
C PHE A 79 83.79 125.88 103.66
N LYS A 80 84.97 125.28 103.85
CA LYS A 80 85.34 124.06 103.12
C LYS A 80 84.45 122.89 103.49
N GLN A 81 84.16 122.70 104.78
CA GLN A 81 83.23 121.66 105.25
C GLN A 81 81.82 121.86 104.69
N ASP A 82 81.30 123.09 104.73
CA ASP A 82 79.95 123.39 104.22
C ASP A 82 79.86 123.17 102.69
N THR A 83 80.91 123.56 101.95
CA THR A 83 80.95 123.35 100.49
C THR A 83 80.99 121.86 100.14
N GLN A 84 81.74 121.06 100.89
CA GLN A 84 81.79 119.61 100.70
C GLN A 84 80.43 118.96 101.01
N LYS A 85 79.79 119.37 102.10
CA LYS A 85 78.45 118.88 102.49
C LYS A 85 77.38 119.20 101.45
N ILE A 86 77.35 120.43 100.93
CA ILE A 86 76.40 120.82 99.87
C ILE A 86 76.66 120.02 98.59
N SER A 87 77.92 119.74 98.26
CA SER A 87 78.28 118.92 97.09
C SER A 87 77.78 117.47 97.25
N GLU A 88 77.87 116.91 98.46
CA GLU A 88 77.35 115.58 98.77
C GLU A 88 75.82 115.55 98.69
N ASP A 89 75.12 116.51 99.29
CA ASP A 89 73.66 116.65 99.22
C ASP A 89 73.15 116.81 97.77
N LEU A 90 73.89 117.54 96.93
CA LEU A 90 73.53 117.76 95.54
C LEU A 90 73.74 116.49 94.68
N SER A 91 74.77 115.69 95.00
CA SER A 91 74.96 114.36 94.41
C SER A 91 73.82 113.42 94.81
N GLN A 92 73.45 113.41 96.10
CA GLN A 92 72.41 112.56 96.64
C GLN A 92 71.02 112.88 96.05
N THR A 93 70.65 114.16 96.00
CA THR A 93 69.38 114.59 95.36
C THR A 93 69.33 114.29 93.87
N LYS A 94 70.47 114.32 93.17
CA LYS A 94 70.53 113.93 91.74
C LYS A 94 70.24 112.45 91.55
N ILE A 95 70.79 111.58 92.39
CA ILE A 95 70.51 110.13 92.39
C ILE A 95 69.02 109.89 92.69
N GLU A 96 68.46 110.57 93.70
CA GLU A 96 67.04 110.44 94.04
C GLU A 96 66.11 110.83 92.90
N LEU A 97 66.42 111.93 92.18
CA LEU A 97 65.68 112.37 91.00
C LEU A 97 65.71 111.32 89.88
N GLU A 98 66.84 110.66 89.69
CA GLU A 98 67.01 109.63 88.67
C GLU A 98 66.23 108.34 89.03
N ILE A 99 66.25 107.95 90.29
CA ILE A 99 65.40 106.86 90.83
C ILE A 99 63.92 107.19 90.64
N LEU A 100 63.50 108.43 90.92
CA LEU A 100 62.10 108.86 90.72
C LEU A 100 61.69 108.82 89.25
N LYS A 101 62.56 109.25 88.33
CA LYS A 101 62.29 109.14 86.88
C LYS A 101 62.15 107.69 86.43
N MET A 102 63.03 106.80 86.89
CA MET A 102 62.93 105.37 86.60
C MET A 102 61.62 104.77 87.14
N LYS A 103 61.19 105.15 88.34
CA LYS A 103 59.89 104.73 88.92
C LYS A 103 58.72 105.22 88.09
N CYS A 104 58.72 106.48 87.64
CA CYS A 104 57.65 107.02 86.80
C CYS A 104 57.54 106.27 85.47
N SER A 105 58.67 106.03 84.79
CA SER A 105 58.69 105.25 83.55
C SER A 105 58.26 103.80 83.76
N SER A 106 58.62 103.18 84.89
CA SER A 106 58.15 101.84 85.24
C SER A 106 56.63 101.78 85.44
N ILE A 107 56.04 102.80 86.09
CA ILE A 107 54.58 102.87 86.31
C ILE A 107 53.84 103.10 84.99
N GLU A 108 54.34 103.97 84.11
CA GLU A 108 53.76 104.18 82.78
C GLU A 108 53.76 102.91 81.94
N ASN A 109 54.87 102.17 81.95
CA ASN A 109 54.95 100.88 81.27
C ASN A 109 53.97 99.86 81.85
N GLN A 110 53.86 99.78 83.18
CA GLN A 110 52.88 98.90 83.83
C GLN A 110 51.45 99.26 83.42
N TYR A 111 51.08 100.54 83.48
CA TYR A 111 49.75 101.00 83.08
C TYR A 111 49.42 100.66 81.62
N GLU A 112 50.35 100.88 80.69
CA GLU A 112 50.12 100.51 79.29
C GLU A 112 50.03 98.99 79.10
N THR A 113 50.84 98.19 79.81
CA THR A 113 50.69 96.73 79.76
C THR A 113 49.36 96.24 80.32
N GLU A 114 48.89 96.80 81.43
CA GLU A 114 47.59 96.46 82.03
C GLU A 114 46.43 96.85 81.11
N LYS A 115 46.53 98.01 80.46
CA LYS A 115 45.56 98.47 79.47
C LYS A 115 45.51 97.56 78.25
N GLN A 116 46.65 97.11 77.72
CA GLN A 116 46.69 96.14 76.63
C GLN A 116 46.07 94.80 77.04
N GLN A 117 46.43 94.28 78.22
CA GLN A 117 45.84 93.05 78.76
C GLN A 117 44.33 93.17 78.94
N TRP A 118 43.84 94.33 79.37
CA TRP A 118 42.41 94.58 79.52
C TRP A 118 41.69 94.54 78.16
N ILE A 119 42.25 95.18 77.13
CA ILE A 119 41.70 95.17 75.77
C ILE A 119 41.70 93.74 75.19
N GLU A 120 42.80 93.01 75.32
CA GLU A 120 42.90 91.63 74.85
C GLU A 120 41.87 90.72 75.55
N LYS A 121 41.69 90.88 76.87
CA LYS A 121 40.71 90.13 77.64
C LYS A 121 39.27 90.42 77.17
N GLN A 122 38.95 91.68 76.88
CA GLN A 122 37.64 92.05 76.31
C GLN A 122 37.41 91.43 74.93
N GLN A 123 38.43 91.47 74.05
CA GLN A 123 38.34 90.85 72.72
C GLN A 123 38.19 89.32 72.81
N GLN A 124 38.91 88.68 73.73
CA GLN A 124 38.82 87.23 73.96
C GLN A 124 37.43 86.84 74.49
N GLN A 125 36.86 87.61 75.42
CA GLN A 125 35.49 87.39 75.90
C GLN A 125 34.46 87.54 74.77
N GLN A 126 34.57 88.57 73.93
CA GLN A 126 33.68 88.72 72.77
C GLN A 126 33.82 87.58 71.77
N LYS A 127 35.04 87.09 71.54
CA LYS A 127 35.29 85.95 70.66
C LYS A 127 34.66 84.67 71.21
N GLN A 128 34.84 84.39 72.50
CA GLN A 128 34.22 83.26 73.19
C GLN A 128 32.69 83.33 73.15
N GLN A 129 32.11 84.51 73.36
CA GLN A 129 30.66 84.72 73.27
C GLN A 129 30.14 84.43 71.85
N LYS A 130 30.86 84.89 70.81
CA LYS A 130 30.50 84.60 69.42
C LYS A 130 30.62 83.12 69.08
N GLU A 131 31.69 82.46 69.50
CA GLU A 131 31.87 81.01 69.32
C GLU A 131 30.76 80.22 70.02
N SER A 132 30.45 80.56 71.29
CA SER A 132 29.36 79.95 72.04
C SER A 132 28.00 80.13 71.37
N ASN A 133 27.71 81.32 70.82
CA ASN A 133 26.47 81.57 70.08
C ASN A 133 26.42 80.74 68.78
N ILE A 134 27.53 80.63 68.04
CA ILE A 134 27.61 79.81 66.82
C ILE A 134 27.39 78.33 67.15
N ASP A 135 27.99 77.82 68.22
CA ASP A 135 27.81 76.44 68.64
C ASP A 135 26.38 76.17 69.12
N THR A 136 25.75 77.14 69.79
CA THR A 136 24.33 77.07 70.17
C THR A 136 23.42 77.05 68.94
N GLU A 137 23.67 77.92 67.94
CA GLU A 137 22.91 77.91 66.68
C GLU A 137 23.10 76.61 65.89
N ARG A 138 24.32 76.06 65.87
CA ARG A 138 24.59 74.74 65.27
C ARG A 138 23.83 73.64 65.99
N GLY A 139 23.87 73.61 67.32
CA GLY A 139 23.12 72.67 68.15
C GLY A 139 21.62 72.72 67.85
N ASN A 140 21.03 73.92 67.85
CA ASN A 140 19.62 74.12 67.53
C ASN A 140 19.25 73.65 66.12
N ARG A 141 20.12 73.88 65.12
CA ARG A 141 19.90 73.37 63.76
C ARG A 141 19.95 71.85 63.69
N PHE A 142 20.92 71.22 64.35
CA PHE A 142 21.01 69.76 64.39
C PHE A 142 19.81 69.15 65.10
N GLU A 143 19.31 69.77 66.17
CA GLU A 143 18.15 69.25 66.89
C GLU A 143 16.85 69.35 66.07
N VAL A 144 16.68 70.43 65.28
CA VAL A 144 15.55 70.53 64.33
C VAL A 144 15.64 69.46 63.24
N LEU A 145 16.83 69.25 62.65
CA LEU A 145 17.04 68.21 61.65
C LEU A 145 16.79 66.80 62.21
N TYR A 146 17.24 66.55 63.44
CA TYR A 146 17.02 65.28 64.13
C TYR A 146 15.52 65.01 64.34
N LYS A 147 14.75 66.01 64.81
CA LYS A 147 13.29 65.89 64.96
C LYS A 147 12.58 65.64 63.62
N GLN A 148 13.02 66.31 62.55
CA GLN A 148 12.48 66.08 61.22
C GLN A 148 12.77 64.67 60.70
N GLU A 149 13.99 64.16 60.92
CA GLU A 149 14.37 62.79 60.55
C GLU A 149 13.57 61.76 61.36
N GLU A 150 13.38 62.00 62.66
CA GLU A 150 12.58 61.15 63.55
C GLU A 150 11.10 61.09 63.12
N GLU A 151 10.50 62.24 62.78
CA GLU A 151 9.15 62.29 62.22
C GLU A 151 9.04 61.54 60.87
N GLN A 152 10.04 61.66 60.00
CA GLN A 152 10.07 60.92 58.74
C GLN A 152 10.19 59.41 58.96
N ARG A 153 11.07 59.00 59.87
CA ARG A 153 11.24 57.59 60.25
C ARG A 153 9.94 57.00 60.79
N HIS A 154 9.25 57.71 61.69
CA HIS A 154 7.96 57.24 62.20
C HIS A 154 6.87 57.15 61.14
N LYS A 155 6.84 58.08 60.17
CA LYS A 155 5.91 57.98 59.03
C LYS A 155 6.19 56.75 58.17
N LEU A 156 7.46 56.53 57.83
CA LEU A 156 7.89 55.35 57.06
C LEU A 156 7.62 54.04 57.79
N GLU A 157 7.86 53.99 59.11
CA GLU A 157 7.53 52.82 59.95
C GLU A 157 6.03 52.53 59.95
N HIS A 158 5.19 53.57 60.08
CA HIS A 158 3.75 53.40 60.03
C HIS A 158 3.27 52.90 58.66
N GLU A 159 3.77 53.50 57.57
CA GLU A 159 3.44 53.07 56.20
C GLU A 159 3.83 51.62 55.96
N LEU A 160 5.03 51.21 56.42
CA LEU A 160 5.50 49.83 56.32
C LEU A 160 4.60 48.87 57.11
N GLN A 161 4.14 49.26 58.30
CA GLN A 161 3.26 48.44 59.12
C GLN A 161 1.91 48.20 58.43
N VAL A 162 1.32 49.24 57.84
CA VAL A 162 0.07 49.11 57.08
C VAL A 162 0.25 48.19 55.88
N GLU A 163 1.36 48.32 55.14
CA GLU A 163 1.64 47.46 53.98
C GLU A 163 1.84 45.98 54.40
N LEU A 164 2.44 45.74 55.57
CA LEU A 164 2.59 44.39 56.12
C LEU A 164 1.23 43.77 56.50
N GLU A 165 0.35 44.53 57.14
CA GLU A 165 -1.00 44.08 57.50
C GLU A 165 -1.85 43.78 56.26
N GLU A 166 -1.79 44.63 55.22
CA GLU A 166 -2.47 44.38 53.94
C GLU A 166 -1.94 43.11 53.25
N LYS A 167 -0.62 42.88 53.26
CA LYS A 167 -0.02 41.65 52.71
C LYS A 167 -0.47 40.42 53.49
N GLU A 168 -0.57 40.50 54.81
CA GLU A 168 -1.04 39.40 55.63
C GLU A 168 -2.49 39.03 55.31
N GLN A 169 -3.37 40.04 55.16
CA GLN A 169 -4.76 39.82 54.74
C GLN A 169 -4.87 39.20 53.34
N LEU A 170 -4.03 39.63 52.39
CA LEU A 170 -3.99 39.04 51.04
C LEU A 170 -3.54 37.58 51.06
N ILE A 171 -2.60 37.24 51.93
CA ILE A 171 -2.14 35.85 52.12
C ILE A 171 -3.27 35.00 52.70
N GLU A 172 -4.00 35.50 53.70
CA GLU A 172 -5.16 34.82 54.30
C GLU A 172 -6.24 34.56 53.23
N MET A 173 -6.61 35.59 52.46
CA MET A 173 -7.61 35.47 51.40
C MET A 173 -7.19 34.48 50.31
N LYS A 174 -5.90 34.42 49.98
CA LYS A 174 -5.35 33.44 49.04
C LYS A 174 -5.46 32.01 49.57
N LYS A 175 -5.16 31.77 50.85
CA LYS A 175 -5.34 30.45 51.48
C LYS A 175 -6.79 30.00 51.45
N ASP A 176 -7.74 30.89 51.73
CA ASP A 176 -9.17 30.59 51.68
C ASP A 176 -9.66 30.21 50.27
N ILE A 177 -9.16 30.92 49.25
CA ILE A 177 -9.44 30.59 47.84
C ILE A 177 -8.87 29.22 47.49
N GLU A 178 -7.66 28.91 47.94
CA GLU A 178 -7.00 27.63 47.69
C GLU A 178 -7.74 26.47 48.34
N VAL A 179 -8.21 26.61 49.59
CA VAL A 179 -9.04 25.61 50.26
C VAL A 179 -10.36 25.37 49.51
N LYS A 180 -11.05 26.44 49.08
CA LYS A 180 -12.28 26.32 48.28
C LYS A 180 -12.03 25.63 46.94
N TYR A 181 -10.88 25.92 46.30
CA TYR A 181 -10.50 25.26 45.05
C TYR A 181 -10.30 23.75 45.25
N VAL A 182 -9.61 23.35 46.31
CA VAL A 182 -9.41 21.92 46.64
C VAL A 182 -10.74 21.21 46.89
N GLN A 183 -11.68 21.83 47.64
CA GLN A 183 -13.00 21.27 47.88
C GLN A 183 -13.81 21.09 46.59
N ASN A 184 -13.86 22.13 45.74
CA ASN A 184 -14.54 22.05 44.44
C ASN A 184 -13.93 20.97 43.54
N GLU A 185 -12.60 20.81 43.56
CA GLU A 185 -11.90 19.78 42.79
C GLU A 185 -12.23 18.36 43.30
N GLU A 186 -12.37 18.17 44.63
CA GLU A 186 -12.82 16.89 45.20
C GLU A 186 -14.27 16.55 44.83
N GLU A 187 -15.18 17.53 44.88
CA GLU A 187 -16.57 17.34 44.44
C GLU A 187 -16.66 17.04 42.94
N ARG A 188 -15.83 17.70 42.13
CA ARG A 188 -15.70 17.40 40.70
C ARG A 188 -15.24 15.96 40.46
N ARG A 189 -14.26 15.48 41.23
CA ARG A 189 -13.79 14.08 41.11
C ARG A 189 -14.87 13.07 41.50
N LYS A 190 -15.62 13.33 42.56
CA LYS A 190 -16.74 12.45 42.97
C LYS A 190 -17.82 12.39 41.90
N THR A 191 -18.21 13.54 41.34
CA THR A 191 -19.21 13.61 40.27
C THR A 191 -18.73 12.96 38.97
N GLU A 192 -17.46 13.17 38.60
CA GLU A 192 -16.86 12.51 37.43
C GLU A 192 -16.83 10.98 37.61
N GLN A 193 -16.49 10.49 38.81
CA GLN A 193 -16.46 9.06 39.10
C GLN A 193 -17.86 8.43 38.99
N THR A 194 -18.90 9.09 39.51
CA THR A 194 -20.29 8.61 39.33
C THR A 194 -20.72 8.59 37.87
N LEU A 195 -20.38 9.62 37.08
CA LEU A 195 -20.70 9.67 35.65
C LEU A 195 -19.97 8.58 34.85
N ARG A 196 -18.76 8.19 35.28
CA ARG A 196 -18.03 7.07 34.68
C ARG A 196 -18.74 5.75 34.92
N PHE A 197 -19.17 5.47 36.15
CA PHE A 197 -19.94 4.26 36.45
C PHE A 197 -21.26 4.20 35.66
N GLU A 198 -22.02 5.30 35.62
CA GLU A 198 -23.25 5.35 34.82
C GLU A 198 -22.99 5.16 33.32
N ARG A 199 -21.88 5.69 32.81
CA ARG A 199 -21.47 5.50 31.40
C ARG A 199 -21.11 4.04 31.14
N GLU A 200 -20.37 3.40 32.02
CA GLU A 200 -19.99 1.99 31.89
C GLU A 200 -21.23 1.07 31.93
N GLU A 201 -22.19 1.33 32.82
CA GLU A 201 -23.47 0.60 32.83
C GLU A 201 -24.25 0.78 31.52
N ARG A 202 -24.31 2.01 30.98
CA ARG A 202 -24.95 2.27 29.68
C ARG A 202 -24.23 1.56 28.54
N ILE A 203 -22.90 1.56 28.52
CA ILE A 203 -22.12 0.84 27.50
C ILE A 203 -22.38 -0.67 27.59
N SER A 204 -22.44 -1.22 28.80
CA SER A 204 -22.75 -2.64 28.99
C SER A 204 -24.16 -2.99 28.48
N ALA A 205 -25.16 -2.15 28.75
CA ALA A 205 -26.52 -2.33 28.25
C ALA A 205 -26.59 -2.22 26.71
N VAL A 206 -25.88 -1.25 26.11
CA VAL A 206 -25.81 -1.10 24.64
C VAL A 206 -25.16 -2.32 23.98
N ASN A 207 -24.06 -2.83 24.55
CA ASN A 207 -23.40 -4.02 24.01
C ASN A 207 -24.33 -5.25 24.06
N GLN A 208 -25.10 -5.41 25.13
CA GLN A 208 -26.10 -6.49 25.22
C GLN A 208 -27.18 -6.36 24.15
N ILE A 209 -27.66 -5.15 23.87
CA ILE A 209 -28.63 -4.90 22.79
C ILE A 209 -28.02 -5.21 21.42
N GLU A 210 -26.80 -4.73 21.15
CA GLU A 210 -26.11 -5.01 19.88
C GLU A 210 -25.88 -6.52 19.65
N ASP A 211 -25.56 -7.27 20.70
CA ASP A 211 -25.38 -8.72 20.59
C ASP A 211 -26.71 -9.45 20.32
N ILE A 212 -27.81 -8.98 20.91
CA ILE A 212 -29.16 -9.47 20.60
C ILE A 212 -29.52 -9.16 19.14
N GLU A 213 -29.33 -7.91 18.69
CA GLU A 213 -29.60 -7.50 17.30
C GLU A 213 -28.76 -8.29 16.29
N LYS A 214 -27.48 -8.55 16.57
CA LYS A 214 -26.64 -9.42 15.73
C LYS A 214 -27.19 -10.84 15.67
N SER A 215 -27.60 -11.40 16.80
CA SER A 215 -28.18 -12.75 16.86
C SER A 215 -29.48 -12.84 16.06
N GLU A 216 -30.36 -11.84 16.19
CA GLU A 216 -31.60 -11.74 15.42
C GLU A 216 -31.34 -11.57 13.92
N GLN A 217 -30.35 -10.76 13.55
CA GLN A 217 -29.96 -10.56 12.15
C GLN A 217 -29.38 -11.84 11.54
N GLU A 218 -28.57 -12.60 12.29
CA GLU A 218 -28.08 -13.91 11.86
C GLU A 218 -29.23 -14.91 11.67
N GLU A 219 -30.21 -14.93 12.58
CA GLU A 219 -31.38 -15.78 12.45
C GLU A 219 -32.24 -15.38 11.24
N HIS A 220 -32.46 -14.09 11.02
CA HIS A 220 -33.16 -13.56 9.86
C HIS A 220 -32.47 -13.97 8.55
N ASN A 221 -31.14 -13.84 8.48
CA ASN A 221 -30.35 -14.27 7.33
C ASN A 221 -30.45 -15.79 7.09
N LYS A 222 -30.46 -16.60 8.15
CA LYS A 222 -30.68 -18.05 8.05
C LYS A 222 -32.08 -18.37 7.50
N ARG A 223 -33.10 -17.64 7.94
CA ARG A 223 -34.48 -17.77 7.44
C ARG A 223 -34.59 -17.41 5.95
N ILE A 224 -34.00 -16.28 5.53
CA ILE A 224 -33.96 -15.88 4.11
C ILE A 224 -33.27 -16.95 3.26
N LYS A 225 -32.14 -17.49 3.74
CA LYS A 225 -31.43 -18.56 3.02
C LYS A 225 -32.29 -19.81 2.88
N ALA A 226 -32.91 -20.25 3.98
CA ALA A 226 -33.82 -21.41 3.96
C ALA A 226 -35.02 -21.20 3.03
N GLU A 227 -35.59 -19.99 3.00
CA GLU A 227 -36.68 -19.63 2.10
C GLU A 227 -36.25 -19.65 0.62
N ASN A 228 -35.07 -19.11 0.31
CA ASN A 228 -34.49 -19.17 -1.04
C ASN A 228 -34.23 -20.62 -1.49
N ASP A 229 -33.67 -21.45 -0.59
CA ASP A 229 -33.45 -22.86 -0.86
C ASP A 229 -34.77 -23.61 -1.07
N ALA A 230 -35.79 -23.35 -0.25
CA ALA A 230 -37.14 -23.90 -0.41
C ALA A 230 -37.78 -23.49 -1.75
N ASN A 231 -37.65 -22.22 -2.15
CA ASN A 231 -38.14 -21.72 -3.43
C ASN A 231 -37.41 -22.36 -4.61
N LYS A 232 -36.09 -22.59 -4.51
CA LYS A 232 -35.32 -23.29 -5.53
C LYS A 232 -35.78 -24.74 -5.69
N ILE A 233 -35.93 -25.47 -4.57
CA ILE A 233 -36.44 -26.85 -4.56
C ILE A 233 -37.85 -26.89 -5.17
N LYS A 234 -38.71 -25.93 -4.84
CA LYS A 234 -40.06 -25.82 -5.41
C LYS A 234 -40.03 -25.65 -6.93
N TRP A 235 -39.17 -24.77 -7.44
CA TRP A 235 -39.00 -24.57 -8.88
C TRP A 235 -38.47 -25.83 -9.59
N GLU A 236 -37.47 -26.51 -9.01
CA GLU A 236 -36.94 -27.77 -9.54
C GLU A 236 -38.01 -28.88 -9.56
N ASN A 237 -38.82 -28.99 -8.50
CA ASN A 237 -39.93 -29.93 -8.43
C ASN A 237 -41.00 -29.64 -9.49
N GLU A 238 -41.35 -28.37 -9.74
CA GLU A 238 -42.28 -28.01 -10.81
C GLU A 238 -41.73 -28.37 -12.20
N LYS A 239 -40.42 -28.14 -12.43
CA LYS A 239 -39.75 -28.53 -13.67
C LYS A 239 -39.77 -30.05 -13.87
N LEU A 240 -39.36 -30.81 -12.87
CA LEU A 240 -39.37 -32.27 -12.89
C LEU A 240 -40.78 -32.85 -13.04
N LYS A 241 -41.79 -32.18 -12.48
CA LYS A 241 -43.20 -32.57 -12.65
C LYS A 241 -43.63 -32.43 -14.11
N LYS A 242 -43.32 -31.31 -14.77
CA LYS A 242 -43.61 -31.11 -16.19
C LYS A 242 -42.87 -32.12 -17.08
N GLU A 243 -41.62 -32.44 -16.75
CA GLU A 243 -40.84 -33.43 -17.47
C GLU A 243 -41.42 -34.85 -17.30
N ASN A 244 -41.81 -35.22 -16.08
CA ASN A 244 -42.52 -36.48 -15.83
C ASN A 244 -43.87 -36.56 -16.55
N GLU A 245 -44.63 -35.47 -16.62
CA GLU A 245 -45.87 -35.41 -17.39
C GLU A 245 -45.63 -35.61 -18.88
N LYS A 246 -44.57 -34.99 -19.43
CA LYS A 246 -44.14 -35.21 -20.82
C LYS A 246 -43.72 -36.66 -21.07
N LEU A 247 -42.86 -37.23 -20.22
CA LEU A 247 -42.44 -38.63 -20.33
C LEU A 247 -43.61 -39.61 -20.24
N LYS A 248 -44.62 -39.31 -19.40
CA LYS A 248 -45.85 -40.11 -19.34
C LYS A 248 -46.64 -40.06 -20.65
N PHE A 249 -46.71 -38.87 -21.28
CA PHE A 249 -47.35 -38.71 -22.57
C PHE A 249 -46.60 -39.49 -23.66
N ASP A 250 -45.27 -39.33 -23.74
CA ASP A 250 -44.41 -40.02 -24.71
C ASP A 250 -44.52 -41.55 -24.54
N LEU A 251 -44.50 -42.05 -23.29
CA LEU A 251 -44.69 -43.47 -22.99
C LEU A 251 -46.08 -43.97 -23.42
N GLN A 252 -47.12 -43.15 -23.27
CA GLN A 252 -48.46 -43.52 -23.69
C GLN A 252 -48.58 -43.58 -25.21
N GLU A 253 -47.93 -42.66 -25.92
CA GLU A 253 -47.85 -42.66 -27.37
C GLU A 253 -47.09 -43.90 -27.88
N GLU A 254 -45.95 -44.24 -27.28
CA GLU A 254 -45.20 -45.44 -27.63
C GLU A 254 -46.01 -46.72 -27.36
N LYS A 255 -46.76 -46.78 -26.25
CA LYS A 255 -47.69 -47.89 -25.97
C LYS A 255 -48.76 -48.02 -27.05
N ASN A 256 -49.32 -46.91 -27.51
CA ASN A 256 -50.32 -46.92 -28.58
C ASN A 256 -49.70 -47.39 -29.90
N GLN A 257 -48.53 -46.88 -30.26
CA GLN A 257 -47.79 -47.34 -31.44
C GLN A 257 -47.49 -48.83 -31.38
N ARG A 258 -47.00 -49.36 -30.24
CA ARG A 258 -46.76 -50.80 -30.04
C ARG A 258 -48.04 -51.63 -30.20
N LYS A 259 -49.18 -51.15 -29.69
CA LYS A 259 -50.48 -51.80 -29.89
C LYS A 259 -50.89 -51.80 -31.36
N ASP A 260 -50.69 -50.68 -32.07
CA ASP A 260 -51.00 -50.59 -33.50
C ASP A 260 -50.12 -51.54 -34.31
N TYR A 261 -48.81 -51.61 -34.02
CA TYR A 261 -47.90 -52.57 -34.62
C TYR A 261 -48.32 -54.02 -34.35
N GLN A 262 -48.66 -54.34 -33.10
CA GLN A 262 -49.13 -55.68 -32.74
C GLN A 262 -50.43 -56.04 -33.46
N THR A 263 -51.36 -55.08 -33.59
CA THR A 263 -52.62 -55.28 -34.30
C THR A 263 -52.37 -55.53 -35.79
N ARG A 264 -51.50 -54.74 -36.44
CA ARG A 264 -51.11 -54.97 -37.84
C ARG A 264 -50.43 -56.31 -38.04
N TYR A 265 -49.48 -56.66 -37.18
CA TYR A 265 -48.79 -57.94 -37.23
C TYR A 265 -49.76 -59.13 -37.09
N ASN A 266 -50.70 -59.06 -36.14
CA ASN A 266 -51.72 -60.09 -35.97
C ASN A 266 -52.65 -60.18 -37.18
N MET A 267 -53.09 -59.05 -37.76
CA MET A 267 -53.89 -59.05 -38.98
C MET A 267 -53.14 -59.67 -40.16
N GLU A 268 -51.88 -59.30 -40.38
CA GLU A 268 -51.04 -59.89 -41.43
C GLU A 268 -50.82 -61.39 -41.20
N PHE A 269 -50.66 -61.81 -39.95
CA PHE A 269 -50.54 -63.22 -39.59
C PHE A 269 -51.85 -63.98 -39.87
N GLU A 270 -53.00 -63.45 -39.46
CA GLU A 270 -54.32 -64.02 -39.74
C GLU A 270 -54.63 -64.06 -41.25
N GLU A 271 -54.21 -63.05 -42.01
CA GLU A 271 -54.33 -63.02 -43.47
C GLU A 271 -53.47 -64.10 -44.12
N LYS A 272 -52.20 -64.25 -43.71
CA LYS A 272 -51.32 -65.33 -44.19
C LYS A 272 -51.84 -66.71 -43.80
N MET A 273 -52.41 -66.87 -42.61
CA MET A 273 -53.04 -68.12 -42.18
C MET A 273 -54.25 -68.46 -43.03
N ARG A 274 -55.12 -67.48 -43.32
CA ARG A 274 -56.24 -67.64 -44.26
C ARG A 274 -55.76 -67.97 -45.67
N GLU A 275 -54.70 -67.33 -46.15
CA GLU A 275 -54.11 -67.62 -47.45
C GLU A 275 -53.55 -69.05 -47.51
N LEU A 276 -52.86 -69.51 -46.45
CA LEU A 276 -52.37 -70.88 -46.31
C LEU A 276 -53.52 -71.90 -46.26
N GLU A 277 -54.60 -71.62 -45.54
CA GLU A 277 -55.80 -72.47 -45.51
C GLU A 277 -56.45 -72.55 -46.89
N LEU A 278 -56.59 -71.42 -47.58
CA LEU A 278 -57.13 -71.38 -48.94
C LEU A 278 -56.23 -72.15 -49.92
N ARG A 279 -54.90 -71.98 -49.83
CA ARG A 279 -53.93 -72.75 -50.62
C ARG A 279 -54.06 -74.25 -50.36
N ARG A 280 -54.18 -74.67 -49.10
CA ARG A 280 -54.42 -76.08 -48.74
C ARG A 280 -55.73 -76.60 -49.31
N GLN A 281 -56.81 -75.81 -49.29
CA GLN A 281 -58.08 -76.19 -49.88
C GLN A 281 -57.99 -76.33 -51.41
N ILE A 282 -57.30 -75.41 -52.08
CA ILE A 282 -57.03 -75.48 -53.52
C ILE A 282 -56.19 -76.71 -53.85
N GLU A 283 -55.13 -76.99 -53.09
CA GLU A 283 -54.30 -78.19 -53.26
C GLU A 283 -55.10 -79.48 -53.04
N GLN A 284 -55.97 -79.51 -52.02
CA GLN A 284 -56.88 -80.64 -51.81
C GLN A 284 -57.87 -80.81 -52.97
N GLN A 285 -58.46 -79.73 -53.47
CA GLN A 285 -59.34 -79.78 -54.64
C GLN A 285 -58.59 -80.25 -55.89
N GLN A 286 -57.36 -79.80 -56.10
CA GLN A 286 -56.53 -80.25 -57.22
C GLN A 286 -56.18 -81.74 -57.09
N ARG A 287 -55.90 -82.24 -55.88
CA ARG A 287 -55.69 -83.68 -55.64
C ARG A 287 -56.95 -84.48 -55.90
N ILE A 288 -58.12 -84.02 -55.45
CA ILE A 288 -59.41 -84.67 -55.74
C ILE A 288 -59.65 -84.71 -57.24
N GLN A 289 -59.45 -83.59 -57.95
CA GLN A 289 -59.58 -83.56 -59.41
C GLN A 289 -58.58 -84.48 -60.13
N GLN A 290 -57.35 -84.62 -59.61
CA GLN A 290 -56.38 -85.57 -60.15
C GLN A 290 -56.81 -87.01 -59.91
N ILE A 291 -57.35 -87.33 -58.73
CA ILE A 291 -57.91 -88.65 -58.44
C ILE A 291 -59.12 -88.93 -59.34
N ASP A 292 -60.09 -88.02 -59.44
CA ASP A 292 -61.25 -88.16 -60.34
C ASP A 292 -60.82 -88.33 -61.80
N LYS A 293 -59.76 -87.62 -62.23
CA LYS A 293 -59.20 -87.78 -63.57
C LYS A 293 -58.52 -89.15 -63.75
N GLN A 294 -57.75 -89.60 -62.75
CA GLN A 294 -57.13 -90.94 -62.75
C GLN A 294 -58.19 -92.04 -62.73
N GLU A 295 -59.24 -91.91 -61.93
CA GLU A 295 -60.37 -92.84 -61.90
C GLU A 295 -61.12 -92.83 -63.23
N SER A 296 -61.29 -91.67 -63.88
CA SER A 296 -61.89 -91.60 -65.21
C SER A 296 -60.98 -92.19 -66.30
N GLU A 297 -59.66 -92.04 -66.19
CA GLU A 297 -58.68 -92.66 -67.09
C GLU A 297 -58.65 -94.18 -66.89
N GLN A 298 -58.63 -94.64 -65.63
CA GLN A 298 -58.70 -96.06 -65.27
C GLN A 298 -60.02 -96.69 -65.72
N PHE A 299 -61.15 -95.99 -65.58
CA PHE A 299 -62.44 -96.46 -66.11
C PHE A 299 -62.43 -96.57 -67.64
N LYS A 300 -61.74 -95.65 -68.34
CA LYS A 300 -61.56 -95.77 -69.80
C LYS A 300 -60.66 -96.95 -70.16
N GLU A 301 -59.57 -97.15 -69.42
CA GLU A 301 -58.65 -98.29 -69.61
C GLU A 301 -59.35 -99.63 -69.32
N ASP A 302 -60.19 -99.70 -68.29
CA ASP A 302 -61.05 -100.85 -68.00
C ASP A 302 -62.09 -101.10 -69.11
N GLN A 303 -62.60 -100.05 -69.75
CA GLN A 303 -63.45 -100.21 -70.92
C GLN A 303 -62.67 -100.65 -72.16
N GLU A 304 -61.47 -100.13 -72.39
CA GLU A 304 -60.60 -100.52 -73.51
C GLU A 304 -60.13 -101.97 -73.39
N THR A 305 -59.75 -102.42 -72.19
CA THR A 305 -59.42 -103.83 -71.93
C THR A 305 -60.63 -104.73 -72.18
N ARG A 306 -61.83 -104.32 -71.77
CA ARG A 306 -63.07 -105.08 -72.02
C ARG A 306 -63.46 -105.13 -73.49
N ILE A 307 -63.21 -104.05 -74.24
CA ILE A 307 -63.32 -104.03 -75.71
C ILE A 307 -62.30 -104.99 -76.32
N SER A 308 -61.05 -104.95 -75.89
CA SER A 308 -59.99 -105.87 -76.35
C SER A 308 -60.31 -107.34 -76.03
N GLU A 309 -60.90 -107.64 -74.87
CA GLU A 309 -61.40 -108.98 -74.55
C GLU A 309 -62.56 -109.41 -75.45
N LEU A 310 -63.47 -108.50 -75.77
CA LEU A 310 -64.56 -108.76 -76.72
C LEU A 310 -64.04 -108.95 -78.14
N ASP A 311 -63.05 -108.16 -78.57
CA ASP A 311 -62.38 -108.30 -79.86
C ASP A 311 -61.61 -109.63 -79.95
N ASN A 312 -60.95 -110.06 -78.87
CA ASN A 312 -60.30 -111.37 -78.80
C ASN A 312 -61.32 -112.52 -78.86
N LYS A 313 -62.48 -112.39 -78.21
CA LYS A 313 -63.59 -113.35 -78.35
C LYS A 313 -64.20 -113.33 -79.74
N LEU A 314 -64.27 -112.16 -80.38
CA LEU A 314 -64.72 -112.04 -81.77
C LEU A 314 -63.71 -112.71 -82.71
N LEU A 315 -62.40 -112.52 -82.48
CA LEU A 315 -61.34 -113.19 -83.21
C LEU A 315 -61.39 -114.71 -83.02
N SER A 316 -61.63 -115.20 -81.79
CA SER A 316 -61.75 -116.64 -81.55
C SER A 316 -62.99 -117.22 -82.24
N THR A 317 -64.13 -116.52 -82.22
CA THR A 317 -65.34 -116.95 -82.93
C THR A 317 -65.19 -116.84 -84.45
N ILE A 318 -64.48 -115.85 -84.97
CA ILE A 318 -64.11 -115.76 -86.39
C ILE A 318 -63.21 -116.94 -86.77
N GLU A 319 -62.23 -117.29 -85.94
CA GLU A 319 -61.35 -118.42 -86.22
C GLU A 319 -62.09 -119.76 -86.10
N GLU A 320 -63.02 -119.91 -85.15
CA GLU A 320 -63.94 -121.05 -85.08
C GLU A 320 -64.83 -121.14 -86.33
N LEU A 321 -65.41 -120.02 -86.79
CA LEU A 321 -66.16 -119.96 -88.04
C LEU A 321 -65.26 -120.28 -89.24
N ARG A 322 -63.99 -119.88 -89.23
CA ARG A 322 -63.02 -120.20 -90.28
C ARG A 322 -62.69 -121.68 -90.29
N VAL A 323 -62.51 -122.31 -89.13
CA VAL A 323 -62.33 -123.77 -89.00
C VAL A 323 -63.58 -124.49 -89.49
N GLN A 324 -64.76 -124.05 -89.07
CA GLN A 324 -66.04 -124.59 -89.56
C GLN A 324 -66.18 -124.41 -91.07
N ASN A 325 -65.75 -123.29 -91.64
CA ASN A 325 -65.79 -123.05 -93.08
C ASN A 325 -64.78 -123.95 -93.82
N VAL A 326 -63.57 -124.13 -93.30
CA VAL A 326 -62.60 -125.12 -93.83
C VAL A 326 -63.16 -126.54 -93.76
N GLU A 327 -63.89 -126.86 -92.70
CA GLU A 327 -64.56 -128.15 -92.53
C GLU A 327 -65.75 -128.31 -93.48
N TYR A 328 -66.52 -127.24 -93.69
CA TYR A 328 -67.57 -127.13 -94.71
C TYR A 328 -67.00 -127.32 -96.10
N GLU A 329 -65.84 -126.75 -96.42
CA GLU A 329 -65.17 -126.93 -97.70
C GLU A 329 -64.53 -128.31 -97.85
N ARG A 330 -64.05 -128.94 -96.76
CA ARG A 330 -63.68 -130.36 -96.81
C ARG A 330 -64.88 -131.25 -97.11
N ILE A 331 -66.03 -130.95 -96.52
CA ILE A 331 -67.29 -131.67 -96.80
C ILE A 331 -67.75 -131.38 -98.22
N ARG A 332 -67.67 -130.13 -98.70
CA ARG A 332 -67.98 -129.75 -100.08
C ARG A 332 -67.08 -130.44 -101.08
N ILE A 333 -65.77 -130.50 -100.84
CA ILE A 333 -64.80 -131.23 -101.69
C ILE A 333 -65.04 -132.74 -101.63
N LYS A 334 -65.49 -133.30 -100.49
CA LYS A 334 -65.91 -134.72 -100.41
C LYS A 334 -67.17 -134.98 -101.22
N VAL A 335 -68.18 -134.10 -101.14
CA VAL A 335 -69.43 -134.19 -101.91
C VAL A 335 -69.16 -133.96 -103.40
N GLU A 336 -68.31 -133.01 -103.78
CA GLU A 336 -67.86 -132.79 -105.16
C GLU A 336 -67.08 -133.99 -105.70
N LYS A 337 -66.22 -134.64 -104.89
CA LYS A 337 -65.55 -135.90 -105.27
C LYS A 337 -66.51 -137.09 -105.39
N GLU A 338 -67.63 -137.11 -104.67
CA GLU A 338 -68.67 -138.14 -104.86
C GLU A 338 -69.60 -137.84 -106.05
N ILE A 339 -69.86 -136.57 -106.36
CA ILE A 339 -70.58 -136.14 -107.57
C ILE A 339 -69.73 -136.41 -108.83
N GLU A 340 -68.40 -136.20 -108.77
CA GLU A 340 -67.49 -136.51 -109.87
C GLU A 340 -67.35 -138.02 -110.08
N LYS A 341 -67.29 -138.82 -108.99
CA LYS A 341 -67.37 -140.29 -109.07
C LYS A 341 -68.69 -140.79 -109.65
N ALA A 342 -69.82 -140.14 -109.34
CA ALA A 342 -71.12 -140.48 -109.93
C ALA A 342 -71.23 -140.09 -111.42
N LYS A 343 -70.61 -138.98 -111.83
CA LYS A 343 -70.55 -138.53 -113.24
C LYS A 343 -69.56 -139.33 -114.09
N GLU A 344 -68.47 -139.85 -113.50
CA GLU A 344 -67.53 -140.78 -114.16
C GLU A 344 -68.10 -142.20 -114.27
N GLU A 345 -68.92 -142.66 -113.32
CA GLU A 345 -69.63 -143.95 -113.38
C GLU A 345 -70.77 -143.95 -114.43
N GLU A 346 -71.39 -142.79 -114.71
CA GLU A 346 -72.40 -142.61 -115.76
C GLU A 346 -71.79 -142.49 -117.17
N LYS A 347 -70.59 -141.89 -117.28
CA LYS A 347 -69.81 -141.86 -118.54
C LYS A 347 -69.26 -143.25 -118.88
N ARG A 348 -68.82 -144.02 -117.86
CA ARG A 348 -68.40 -145.42 -118.00
C ARG A 348 -69.51 -146.35 -118.51
N ARG A 349 -70.80 -146.09 -118.24
CA ARG A 349 -71.91 -146.90 -118.81
C ARG A 349 -72.24 -146.58 -120.27
N LYS A 350 -71.84 -145.41 -120.80
CA LYS A 350 -72.11 -145.00 -122.20
C LYS A 350 -70.95 -145.28 -123.14
N ASP A 351 -69.72 -145.41 -122.64
CA ASP A 351 -68.54 -145.74 -123.45
C ASP A 351 -68.21 -147.25 -123.50
N ILE A 352 -68.70 -148.07 -122.54
CA ILE A 352 -68.57 -149.55 -122.56
C ILE A 352 -69.40 -150.22 -123.68
N GLU A 353 -70.39 -149.52 -124.25
CA GLU A 353 -71.16 -150.00 -125.41
C GLU A 353 -70.52 -149.59 -126.77
N ILE A 354 -69.63 -148.59 -126.77
CA ILE A 354 -68.95 -148.07 -127.97
C ILE A 354 -67.51 -148.62 -128.09
N GLU A 355 -66.86 -149.00 -126.98
CA GLU A 355 -65.51 -149.62 -126.99
C GLU A 355 -65.55 -151.14 -127.25
N LYS A 356 -66.72 -151.81 -127.09
CA LYS A 356 -66.94 -153.24 -127.44
C LYS A 356 -66.91 -153.51 -128.96
N ILE A 357 -66.97 -152.46 -129.79
CA ILE A 357 -66.82 -152.51 -131.27
C ILE A 357 -65.41 -152.06 -131.71
N LYS A 358 -64.58 -151.46 -130.83
CA LYS A 358 -63.21 -151.01 -131.15
C LYS A 358 -62.10 -151.86 -130.50
N LEU A 359 -62.38 -152.61 -129.43
CA LEU A 359 -61.42 -153.52 -128.78
C LEU A 359 -61.28 -154.90 -129.47
N GLU A 360 -62.08 -155.19 -130.50
CA GLU A 360 -61.78 -156.25 -131.49
C GLU A 360 -60.76 -155.79 -132.55
N LEU A 361 -60.46 -154.49 -132.61
CA LEU A 361 -59.48 -153.87 -133.52
C LEU A 361 -58.27 -153.32 -132.76
N GLU A 362 -57.54 -154.25 -132.14
CA GLU A 362 -56.08 -154.18 -132.00
C GLU A 362 -55.51 -153.45 -130.76
N ASN A 363 -55.19 -154.10 -129.64
CA ASN A 363 -54.71 -155.48 -129.41
C ASN A 363 -53.63 -156.01 -130.37
N TRP A 364 -53.22 -155.22 -131.37
CA TRP A 364 -52.10 -155.46 -132.28
C TRP A 364 -51.01 -154.38 -132.10
N ASN A 365 -51.38 -153.14 -131.72
CA ASN A 365 -50.42 -152.02 -131.69
C ASN A 365 -49.70 -151.76 -130.34
N LEU A 366 -50.23 -152.21 -129.20
CA LEU A 366 -49.56 -152.07 -127.89
C LEU A 366 -48.52 -153.17 -127.58
N LYS A 367 -48.29 -154.11 -128.52
CA LYS A 367 -47.21 -155.11 -128.43
C LYS A 367 -45.85 -154.57 -128.92
N ARG A 368 -45.78 -153.36 -129.49
CA ARG A 368 -44.58 -152.86 -130.18
C ARG A 368 -43.80 -151.77 -129.44
N ASP A 369 -44.46 -150.88 -128.70
CA ASP A 369 -43.77 -149.65 -128.23
C ASP A 369 -43.40 -149.66 -126.73
N ASN A 370 -43.83 -150.69 -125.98
CA ASN A 370 -43.35 -150.94 -124.60
C ASN A 370 -41.95 -151.61 -124.55
N GLU A 371 -41.32 -151.84 -125.71
CA GLU A 371 -39.93 -152.31 -125.83
C GLU A 371 -38.91 -151.13 -125.91
N LYS A 372 -39.37 -149.90 -126.19
CA LYS A 372 -38.48 -148.73 -126.39
C LYS A 372 -38.18 -147.91 -125.13
N MET A 373 -39.02 -147.99 -124.09
CA MET A 373 -38.78 -147.36 -122.78
C MET A 373 -37.81 -148.15 -121.89
N LYS A 374 -37.17 -149.20 -122.44
CA LYS A 374 -36.14 -150.00 -121.77
C LYS A 374 -34.70 -149.59 -122.14
N ILE A 375 -34.50 -148.63 -123.06
CA ILE A 375 -33.15 -148.29 -123.58
C ILE A 375 -32.63 -146.92 -123.13
N THR A 376 -33.46 -146.01 -122.60
CA THR A 376 -33.01 -144.63 -122.33
C THR A 376 -32.78 -144.27 -120.86
N SER A 377 -33.20 -145.10 -119.91
CA SER A 377 -32.93 -144.89 -118.47
C SER A 377 -31.53 -145.36 -118.02
N ASP A 378 -30.79 -146.09 -118.87
CA ASP A 378 -29.41 -146.51 -118.57
C ASP A 378 -28.36 -145.47 -118.96
N ARG A 379 -28.77 -144.36 -119.57
CA ARG A 379 -27.86 -143.25 -119.87
C ARG A 379 -28.07 -142.11 -118.88
N LEU A 380 -27.09 -142.04 -117.98
CA LEU A 380 -26.52 -140.78 -117.48
C LEU A 380 -26.99 -140.34 -116.09
N LYS A 381 -26.87 -141.30 -115.19
CA LYS A 381 -25.99 -141.30 -113.99
C LYS A 381 -24.67 -140.48 -114.07
N GLU A 382 -24.58 -139.36 -114.80
CA GLU A 382 -23.28 -138.72 -115.08
C GLU A 382 -23.12 -137.23 -114.72
N GLU A 383 -24.09 -136.45 -114.21
CA GLU A 383 -23.84 -135.00 -113.97
C GLU A 383 -24.48 -134.39 -112.67
N PHE A 384 -23.65 -134.29 -111.61
CA PHE A 384 -23.66 -133.67 -110.22
C PHE A 384 -24.39 -132.30 -109.96
N GLY A 385 -24.58 -131.69 -108.75
CA GLY A 385 -24.10 -131.77 -107.33
C GLY A 385 -24.37 -130.46 -106.48
N GLU A 386 -24.01 -130.37 -105.16
CA GLU A 386 -24.58 -129.52 -104.05
C GLU A 386 -23.56 -128.56 -103.29
N GLY A 387 -23.94 -127.38 -102.73
CA GLY A 387 -23.29 -126.75 -101.52
C GLY A 387 -22.92 -125.22 -101.41
N LYS A 388 -23.24 -124.58 -100.24
CA LYS A 388 -22.55 -123.51 -99.42
C LYS A 388 -23.34 -122.24 -98.97
N ILE A 389 -23.73 -122.19 -97.69
CA ILE A 389 -24.17 -121.05 -96.85
C ILE A 389 -23.47 -121.24 -95.48
N ASN A 390 -22.53 -120.37 -95.03
CA ASN A 390 -22.08 -120.17 -93.62
C ASN A 390 -20.71 -119.46 -93.46
N GLU A 391 -20.58 -118.13 -93.60
CA GLU A 391 -19.30 -117.43 -93.28
C GLU A 391 -19.39 -115.93 -92.91
N GLN A 392 -20.57 -115.35 -92.66
CA GLN A 392 -20.74 -113.88 -92.54
C GLN A 392 -20.97 -113.32 -91.11
N PHE A 393 -20.84 -114.13 -90.04
CA PHE A 393 -21.31 -113.72 -88.69
C PHE A 393 -20.22 -113.18 -87.73
N GLU A 394 -18.92 -113.23 -88.07
CA GLU A 394 -17.84 -113.05 -87.08
C GLU A 394 -17.16 -111.66 -87.02
N LEU A 395 -17.52 -110.68 -87.85
CA LEU A 395 -16.74 -109.42 -87.99
C LEU A 395 -17.23 -108.21 -87.15
N ALA A 396 -18.32 -108.32 -86.39
CA ALA A 396 -19.04 -107.14 -85.86
C ALA A 396 -18.66 -106.67 -84.43
N CYS A 397 -17.71 -107.30 -83.72
CA CYS A 397 -17.51 -107.07 -82.27
C CYS A 397 -16.31 -106.19 -81.82
N SER A 398 -15.49 -105.60 -82.70
CA SER A 398 -14.23 -104.95 -82.28
C SER A 398 -14.23 -103.42 -82.13
N VAL A 399 -15.35 -102.71 -82.40
CA VAL A 399 -15.36 -101.23 -82.49
C VAL A 399 -15.74 -100.50 -81.18
N MET A 400 -16.17 -101.21 -80.13
CA MET A 400 -16.66 -100.59 -78.88
C MET A 400 -15.60 -100.22 -77.83
N GLN A 401 -14.31 -100.51 -78.03
CA GLN A 401 -13.28 -100.39 -76.97
C GLN A 401 -12.46 -99.08 -76.95
N GLU A 402 -12.60 -98.17 -77.93
CA GLU A 402 -11.76 -96.95 -78.03
C GLU A 402 -12.36 -95.67 -77.40
N GLN A 403 -13.61 -95.69 -76.92
CA GLN A 403 -14.31 -94.47 -76.46
C GLN A 403 -14.13 -94.12 -74.96
N ASP A 404 -13.61 -95.01 -74.11
CA ASP A 404 -13.53 -94.81 -72.66
C ASP A 404 -12.26 -94.07 -72.16
N GLU A 405 -11.23 -93.91 -73.00
CA GLU A 405 -9.90 -93.38 -72.58
C GLU A 405 -9.76 -91.84 -72.65
N GLN A 406 -10.74 -91.12 -73.23
CA GLN A 406 -10.71 -89.65 -73.32
C GLN A 406 -11.33 -88.94 -72.11
N VAL A 407 -12.20 -89.62 -71.35
CA VAL A 407 -12.94 -89.04 -70.21
C VAL A 407 -12.06 -88.89 -68.96
N LEU A 408 -10.97 -89.65 -68.84
CA LEU A 408 -10.10 -89.66 -67.66
C LEU A 408 -9.13 -88.46 -67.60
N ARG A 409 -8.72 -87.89 -68.75
CA ARG A 409 -7.71 -86.82 -68.84
C ARG A 409 -8.24 -85.42 -68.48
N LEU A 410 -9.55 -85.16 -68.63
CA LEU A 410 -10.17 -83.86 -68.34
C LEU A 410 -10.39 -83.61 -66.83
N ARG A 411 -10.23 -84.63 -65.98
CA ARG A 411 -10.49 -84.55 -64.54
C ARG A 411 -9.28 -84.09 -63.72
N GLU A 412 -8.05 -84.30 -64.22
CA GLU A 412 -6.78 -83.99 -63.54
C GLU A 412 -6.28 -82.55 -63.79
N GLU A 413 -6.88 -81.82 -64.74
CA GLU A 413 -6.58 -80.41 -65.02
C GLU A 413 -7.32 -79.45 -64.09
N LEU A 414 -8.53 -79.83 -63.64
CA LEU A 414 -9.39 -79.02 -62.77
C LEU A 414 -8.87 -78.92 -61.32
N GLU A 415 -8.14 -79.92 -60.81
CA GLU A 415 -7.61 -79.94 -59.44
C GLU A 415 -6.32 -79.11 -59.26
N ARG A 416 -5.56 -78.85 -60.33
CA ARG A 416 -4.32 -78.05 -60.27
C ARG A 416 -4.58 -76.55 -60.13
N GLU A 417 -5.64 -76.03 -60.74
CA GLU A 417 -6.02 -74.60 -60.67
C GLU A 417 -6.49 -74.16 -59.28
N THR A 418 -7.12 -75.06 -58.51
CA THR A 418 -7.62 -74.77 -57.17
C THR A 418 -6.54 -74.64 -56.10
N ALA A 419 -5.35 -75.22 -56.31
CA ALA A 419 -4.24 -75.20 -55.35
C ALA A 419 -3.34 -73.95 -55.44
N GLU A 420 -3.41 -73.18 -56.53
CA GLU A 420 -2.55 -72.01 -56.77
C GLU A 420 -3.14 -70.72 -56.17
N LYS A 421 -4.47 -70.61 -56.05
CA LYS A 421 -5.15 -69.45 -55.44
C LYS A 421 -4.92 -69.30 -53.93
N ILE A 422 -4.74 -70.40 -53.20
CA ILE A 422 -4.60 -70.39 -51.74
C ILE A 422 -3.22 -69.85 -51.29
N ARG A 423 -2.17 -70.04 -52.09
CA ARG A 423 -0.80 -69.57 -51.77
C ARG A 423 -0.61 -68.05 -51.89
N ASN A 424 -1.39 -67.38 -52.74
CA ASN A 424 -1.25 -65.93 -52.98
C ASN A 424 -1.91 -65.06 -51.89
N GLU A 425 -2.82 -65.62 -51.08
CA GLU A 425 -3.49 -64.89 -50.00
C GLU A 425 -2.65 -64.82 -48.71
N GLU A 426 -1.73 -65.77 -48.50
CA GLU A 426 -0.87 -65.83 -47.30
C GLU A 426 0.34 -64.86 -47.37
N GLU A 427 0.82 -64.50 -48.57
CA GLU A 427 1.99 -63.63 -48.78
C GLU A 427 1.68 -62.13 -48.52
N ILE A 428 0.41 -61.73 -48.69
CA ILE A 428 -0.07 -60.35 -48.46
C ILE A 428 -0.18 -60.01 -46.96
N ALA A 429 -0.40 -61.01 -46.10
CA ALA A 429 -0.49 -60.83 -44.66
C ALA A 429 0.88 -60.56 -44.01
N HIS A 430 1.96 -61.12 -44.56
CA HIS A 430 3.31 -61.05 -43.98
C HIS A 430 4.04 -59.70 -44.21
N LEU A 431 3.66 -58.93 -45.24
CA LEU A 431 4.30 -57.64 -45.58
C LEU A 431 3.82 -56.46 -44.72
N ARG A 432 2.66 -56.59 -44.05
CA ARG A 432 2.09 -55.51 -43.20
C ARG A 432 2.72 -55.43 -41.80
N GLU A 433 3.37 -56.49 -41.35
CA GLU A 433 3.92 -56.58 -39.99
C GLU A 433 5.34 -55.95 -39.85
N GLN A 434 6.06 -55.72 -40.97
CA GLN A 434 7.46 -55.26 -40.94
C GLN A 434 7.69 -53.75 -40.81
N ILE A 435 6.65 -52.91 -40.86
CA ILE A 435 6.80 -51.43 -40.89
C ILE A 435 6.86 -50.80 -39.48
N ARG A 436 6.63 -51.55 -38.40
CA ARG A 436 6.36 -50.98 -37.05
C ARG A 436 7.57 -50.73 -36.12
N LEU A 437 8.82 -50.69 -36.59
CA LEU A 437 9.98 -50.44 -35.69
C LEU A 437 11.12 -49.63 -36.33
N LYS A 438 11.20 -48.31 -36.02
CA LYS A 438 12.45 -47.50 -35.83
C LYS A 438 12.13 -46.03 -35.44
N PRO A 439 12.78 -45.43 -34.42
CA PRO A 439 12.65 -44.00 -34.09
C PRO A 439 13.78 -43.16 -34.72
N VAL A 440 13.48 -41.93 -35.13
CA VAL A 440 14.45 -40.92 -35.60
C VAL A 440 14.25 -39.63 -34.80
N SER A 441 15.37 -39.06 -34.33
CA SER A 441 15.49 -37.83 -33.52
C SER A 441 15.42 -36.55 -34.38
N ILE A 442 14.76 -35.48 -33.91
CA ILE A 442 14.69 -34.16 -34.58
C ILE A 442 14.80 -33.02 -33.54
N GLU A 443 15.75 -32.10 -33.75
CA GLU A 443 15.80 -30.75 -33.15
C GLU A 443 14.98 -29.76 -33.99
N PRO A 444 14.12 -28.87 -33.41
CA PRO A 444 13.38 -27.90 -34.20
C PRO A 444 13.94 -26.47 -34.10
N ILE A 445 14.31 -25.90 -35.25
CA ILE A 445 14.22 -24.45 -35.51
C ILE A 445 13.14 -24.28 -36.57
N LEU A 446 12.10 -23.48 -36.30
CA LEU A 446 10.95 -23.35 -37.19
C LEU A 446 10.81 -21.92 -37.74
N HIS A 447 10.87 -21.79 -39.07
CA HIS A 447 10.45 -20.60 -39.83
C HIS A 447 9.06 -20.88 -40.42
N VAL A 448 8.08 -20.00 -40.16
CA VAL A 448 6.69 -20.21 -40.60
C VAL A 448 6.42 -19.39 -41.86
N ALA A 449 5.99 -20.07 -42.93
CA ALA A 449 5.53 -19.46 -44.19
C ALA A 449 4.02 -19.67 -44.45
N ASP A 450 3.30 -20.39 -43.59
CA ASP A 450 1.88 -20.70 -43.80
C ASP A 450 0.96 -19.82 -42.94
N SER A 451 -0.03 -19.20 -43.59
CA SER A 451 -0.70 -18.00 -43.08
C SER A 451 -1.80 -18.27 -42.05
N LYS A 452 -2.11 -19.53 -41.74
CA LYS A 452 -3.20 -19.91 -40.82
C LYS A 452 -2.80 -20.85 -39.69
N PHE A 453 -1.72 -21.63 -39.84
CA PHE A 453 -1.34 -22.65 -38.86
C PHE A 453 0.19 -22.69 -38.67
N CYS A 454 0.63 -22.71 -37.42
CA CYS A 454 2.02 -22.96 -37.05
C CYS A 454 2.08 -24.29 -36.27
N TYR A 455 2.92 -25.22 -36.74
CA TYR A 455 3.11 -26.53 -36.13
C TYR A 455 4.40 -26.54 -35.31
N ILE A 456 4.28 -26.89 -34.03
CA ILE A 456 5.41 -26.98 -33.12
C ILE A 456 5.48 -28.44 -32.69
N GLN A 457 6.46 -29.16 -33.25
CA GLN A 457 6.87 -30.53 -32.92
C GLN A 457 5.79 -31.46 -32.33
N GLY A 458 5.17 -32.30 -33.17
CA GLY A 458 4.33 -33.43 -32.76
C GLY A 458 3.06 -33.06 -31.98
N ASP A 459 1.89 -33.30 -32.58
CA ASP A 459 0.56 -33.30 -31.93
C ASP A 459 0.07 -31.93 -31.44
N THR A 460 0.92 -30.89 -31.46
CA THR A 460 0.64 -29.56 -30.93
C THR A 460 0.60 -28.53 -32.07
N PHE A 461 -0.43 -27.66 -32.06
CA PHE A 461 -0.58 -26.62 -33.08
C PHE A 461 -1.01 -25.27 -32.49
N MET A 462 -0.65 -24.20 -33.20
CA MET A 462 -1.12 -22.83 -32.93
C MET A 462 -1.91 -22.29 -34.12
N ARG A 463 -3.10 -21.74 -33.85
CA ARG A 463 -3.99 -21.13 -34.86
C ARG A 463 -4.29 -19.67 -34.53
N THR A 464 -4.35 -18.83 -35.57
CA THR A 464 -4.82 -17.43 -35.46
C THR A 464 -6.07 -17.22 -36.31
N ASN A 465 -6.92 -16.26 -35.93
CA ASN A 465 -8.22 -16.05 -36.58
C ASN A 465 -8.18 -15.37 -37.97
N LYS A 466 -7.01 -14.94 -38.49
CA LYS A 466 -6.87 -14.26 -39.81
C LYS A 466 -5.52 -14.56 -40.47
N SER A 467 -5.43 -14.46 -41.82
CA SER A 467 -4.18 -14.69 -42.55
C SER A 467 -3.06 -13.74 -42.10
N ILE A 468 -1.86 -14.31 -41.99
CA ILE A 468 -0.65 -13.69 -41.45
C ILE A 468 0.10 -12.96 -42.59
N ASP A 469 -0.04 -11.64 -42.69
CA ASP A 469 0.68 -10.81 -43.70
C ASP A 469 2.09 -10.36 -43.25
N ARG A 470 2.56 -10.75 -42.05
CA ARG A 470 3.88 -10.37 -41.52
C ARG A 470 4.57 -11.54 -40.83
N ASN A 471 5.89 -11.66 -41.03
CA ASN A 471 6.72 -12.67 -40.39
C ASN A 471 6.70 -12.48 -38.86
N TYR A 472 6.03 -13.37 -38.14
CA TYR A 472 6.09 -13.44 -36.68
C TYR A 472 7.13 -14.48 -36.27
N THR A 473 7.94 -14.17 -35.26
CA THR A 473 8.94 -15.07 -34.71
C THR A 473 8.43 -15.62 -33.37
N ILE A 474 8.32 -16.93 -33.25
CA ILE A 474 7.91 -17.62 -32.04
C ILE A 474 9.09 -18.50 -31.60
N THR A 475 9.62 -18.22 -30.41
CA THR A 475 10.71 -19.02 -29.82
C THR A 475 10.12 -19.88 -28.70
N VAL A 476 10.41 -21.18 -28.71
CA VAL A 476 9.90 -22.14 -27.73
C VAL A 476 11.07 -22.89 -27.11
N TYR A 477 11.16 -22.90 -25.79
CA TYR A 477 12.15 -23.70 -25.05
C TYR A 477 11.42 -24.78 -24.25
N PRO A 478 11.56 -26.07 -24.60
CA PRO A 478 10.96 -27.14 -23.82
C PRO A 478 11.83 -27.47 -22.60
N ALA A 479 11.21 -27.44 -21.40
CA ALA A 479 11.81 -28.01 -20.20
C ALA A 479 11.05 -29.30 -19.84
N ILE A 480 11.74 -30.44 -19.86
CA ILE A 480 11.15 -31.75 -19.60
C ILE A 480 11.66 -32.24 -18.25
N THR A 481 10.76 -32.41 -17.28
CA THR A 481 11.02 -33.17 -16.05
C THR A 481 9.77 -33.99 -15.71
N GLU A 482 9.96 -35.28 -15.46
CA GLU A 482 8.95 -36.22 -14.93
C GLU A 482 7.57 -36.20 -15.62
N GLY A 483 7.55 -36.44 -16.94
CA GLY A 483 6.29 -36.71 -17.66
C GLY A 483 5.38 -35.50 -17.88
N ILE A 484 5.83 -34.29 -17.55
CA ILE A 484 5.16 -33.03 -17.88
C ILE A 484 6.07 -32.23 -18.80
N VAL A 485 5.55 -31.83 -19.97
CA VAL A 485 6.25 -30.96 -20.92
C VAL A 485 5.84 -29.52 -20.66
N TYR A 486 6.79 -28.66 -20.33
CA TYR A 486 6.58 -27.22 -20.21
C TYR A 486 6.94 -26.52 -21.52
N PHE A 487 6.03 -25.66 -22.02
CA PHE A 487 6.31 -24.78 -23.14
C PHE A 487 6.38 -23.34 -22.64
N GLU A 488 7.55 -22.72 -22.78
CA GLU A 488 7.68 -21.27 -22.59
C GLU A 488 7.65 -20.60 -23.97
N CYS A 489 6.55 -19.88 -24.26
CA CYS A 489 6.36 -19.17 -25.52
C CYS A 489 6.43 -17.66 -25.30
N VAL A 490 7.28 -16.99 -26.06
CA VAL A 490 7.38 -15.52 -26.06
C VAL A 490 6.81 -14.96 -27.36
N PHE A 491 5.80 -14.11 -27.25
CA PHE A 491 5.07 -13.50 -28.36
C PHE A 491 5.54 -12.04 -28.54
N PHE A 492 6.08 -11.70 -29.72
CA PHE A 492 6.51 -10.33 -30.04
C PHE A 492 5.57 -9.68 -31.09
N ASN A 493 5.10 -8.46 -30.84
CA ASN A 493 4.21 -7.65 -31.72
C ASN A 493 2.76 -8.18 -31.88
N HIS A 494 2.03 -8.42 -30.79
CA HIS A 494 0.71 -9.07 -30.82
C HIS A 494 -0.37 -8.35 -30.00
N ASP A 495 -0.51 -7.04 -30.17
CA ASP A 495 -1.36 -6.22 -29.28
C ASP A 495 -2.88 -6.43 -29.40
N GLU A 496 -3.40 -7.20 -30.39
CA GLU A 496 -4.85 -7.34 -30.61
C GLU A 496 -5.32 -8.71 -31.17
N LYS A 497 -4.58 -9.81 -30.98
CA LYS A 497 -4.96 -11.12 -31.57
C LYS A 497 -5.16 -12.24 -30.55
N ILE A 498 -6.18 -13.05 -30.82
CA ILE A 498 -6.54 -14.25 -30.06
C ILE A 498 -5.82 -15.46 -30.68
N PHE A 499 -5.10 -16.21 -29.85
CA PHE A 499 -4.43 -17.44 -30.22
C PHE A 499 -5.13 -18.62 -29.55
N TYR A 500 -5.17 -19.75 -30.27
CA TYR A 500 -5.64 -21.02 -29.72
C TYR A 500 -4.49 -22.01 -29.73
N ILE A 501 -4.32 -22.69 -28.61
CA ILE A 501 -3.34 -23.76 -28.42
C ILE A 501 -4.13 -25.04 -28.15
N GLY A 502 -3.83 -26.10 -28.87
CA GLY A 502 -4.53 -27.38 -28.74
C GLY A 502 -3.60 -28.56 -28.97
N ILE A 503 -4.04 -29.72 -28.47
CA ILE A 503 -3.40 -31.03 -28.69
C ILE A 503 -4.34 -31.85 -29.57
N GLN A 504 -3.81 -32.46 -30.62
CA GLN A 504 -4.56 -33.29 -31.56
C GLN A 504 -3.95 -34.68 -31.67
N ASN A 505 -4.79 -35.72 -31.71
CA ASN A 505 -4.36 -37.09 -31.93
C ASN A 505 -3.97 -37.32 -33.40
N VAL A 506 -2.76 -37.82 -33.64
CA VAL A 506 -2.06 -37.83 -34.94
C VAL A 506 -2.70 -38.74 -35.99
N GLU A 507 -3.46 -39.75 -35.57
CA GLU A 507 -3.85 -40.84 -36.48
C GLU A 507 -4.92 -40.49 -37.53
N GLN A 508 -5.56 -39.31 -37.51
CA GLN A 508 -6.77 -39.09 -38.33
C GLN A 508 -6.85 -37.81 -39.19
N GLY A 509 -5.81 -36.96 -39.23
CA GLY A 509 -5.71 -35.86 -40.21
C GLY A 509 -6.70 -34.69 -40.00
N ALA A 510 -6.24 -33.48 -40.30
CA ALA A 510 -6.84 -32.20 -39.87
C ALA A 510 -7.96 -31.66 -40.78
N ASN A 511 -8.98 -32.46 -41.11
CA ASN A 511 -10.09 -32.02 -42.00
C ASN A 511 -11.45 -31.84 -41.30
N ASN A 512 -11.56 -32.08 -39.99
CA ASN A 512 -12.85 -32.02 -39.31
C ASN A 512 -12.82 -31.03 -38.12
N GLU A 513 -13.46 -29.87 -38.29
CA GLU A 513 -13.50 -28.78 -37.29
C GLU A 513 -14.15 -29.19 -35.95
N ASN A 514 -14.95 -30.25 -35.94
CA ASN A 514 -15.78 -30.64 -34.81
C ASN A 514 -15.11 -31.58 -33.78
N GLN A 515 -13.84 -31.97 -33.97
CA GLN A 515 -13.18 -32.95 -33.10
C GLN A 515 -11.83 -32.50 -32.51
N ILE A 516 -11.51 -31.21 -32.62
CA ILE A 516 -10.43 -30.61 -31.84
C ILE A 516 -10.92 -30.52 -30.39
N ILE A 517 -10.25 -31.18 -29.45
CA ILE A 517 -10.41 -30.85 -28.03
C ILE A 517 -9.71 -29.51 -27.83
N LEU A 518 -10.45 -28.44 -28.11
CA LEU A 518 -10.07 -27.10 -27.71
C LEU A 518 -10.17 -27.09 -26.18
N PHE A 519 -9.04 -27.03 -25.50
CA PHE A 519 -9.04 -26.35 -24.21
C PHE A 519 -9.30 -24.88 -24.50
N SER A 520 -10.58 -24.52 -24.66
CA SER A 520 -11.00 -23.15 -24.83
C SER A 520 -10.87 -22.44 -23.48
N GLU A 521 -9.66 -22.24 -23.01
CA GLU A 521 -9.43 -21.01 -22.28
C GLU A 521 -9.42 -19.92 -23.34
N HIS A 522 -10.44 -19.08 -23.31
CA HIS A 522 -10.38 -17.78 -23.98
C HIS A 522 -9.21 -17.02 -23.36
N LEU A 523 -8.00 -17.20 -23.90
CA LEU A 523 -6.98 -16.16 -23.83
C LEU A 523 -7.41 -15.07 -24.81
N LEU A 524 -8.44 -14.30 -24.42
CA LEU A 524 -8.25 -12.87 -24.58
C LEU A 524 -6.98 -12.59 -23.76
N ILE A 525 -5.95 -12.04 -24.39
CA ILE A 525 -4.98 -11.25 -23.65
C ILE A 525 -5.73 -9.98 -23.20
N SER A 526 -6.61 -10.17 -22.22
CA SER A 526 -7.34 -9.17 -21.46
C SER A 526 -7.26 -9.61 -20.00
N ASN A 527 -6.21 -9.15 -19.33
CA ASN A 527 -6.11 -8.81 -17.91
C ASN A 527 -6.85 -9.67 -16.86
N THR A 528 -6.99 -10.97 -17.08
CA THR A 528 -7.64 -11.86 -16.11
C THR A 528 -6.98 -13.23 -16.11
N LEU A 529 -5.71 -13.30 -15.67
CA LEU A 529 -5.21 -14.54 -15.08
C LEU A 529 -5.50 -14.48 -13.59
N LEU A 530 -6.51 -15.26 -13.19
CA LEU A 530 -6.94 -15.45 -11.82
C LEU A 530 -5.81 -16.13 -11.04
N LEU A 531 -5.31 -15.44 -10.01
CA LEU A 531 -4.47 -16.02 -8.97
C LEU A 531 -5.21 -17.19 -8.30
N LYS A 532 -4.74 -18.41 -8.53
CA LYS A 532 -4.94 -19.55 -7.63
C LYS A 532 -3.61 -20.30 -7.48
N GLN A 533 -2.74 -19.85 -6.58
CA GLN A 533 -1.79 -20.77 -5.95
C GLN A 533 -1.23 -20.26 -4.62
N LEU A 534 -1.56 -21.03 -3.59
CA LEU A 534 -0.85 -21.33 -2.33
C LEU A 534 0.06 -20.26 -1.72
N VAL A 535 -0.40 -19.74 -0.57
CA VAL A 535 0.46 -19.40 0.55
C VAL A 535 1.18 -20.67 0.99
N LEU A 536 2.48 -20.75 0.72
CA LEU A 536 3.40 -21.56 1.50
C LEU A 536 4.68 -20.75 1.66
N ASN A 537 4.89 -20.31 2.90
CA ASN A 537 6.14 -19.78 3.42
C ASN A 537 7.28 -20.71 3.03
N ILE A 538 8.22 -20.26 2.20
CA ILE A 538 9.64 -20.66 2.20
C ILE A 538 10.44 -19.55 1.51
N GLY A 539 11.45 -19.05 2.23
CA GLY A 539 12.81 -18.77 1.73
C GLY A 539 12.96 -17.84 0.53
N LEU A 540 13.41 -16.62 0.83
CA LEU A 540 13.89 -15.60 -0.12
C LEU A 540 14.88 -16.15 -1.17
N ASN A 541 14.70 -15.78 -2.45
CA ASN A 541 15.81 -15.64 -3.39
C ASN A 541 15.53 -14.60 -4.49
N SER A 542 16.57 -13.82 -4.79
CA SER A 542 16.62 -12.54 -5.51
C SER A 542 16.09 -12.55 -6.96
N HIS A 543 15.97 -13.71 -7.62
CA HIS A 543 15.41 -13.81 -8.97
C HIS A 543 13.87 -13.68 -9.02
N ARG A 544 13.15 -13.99 -7.93
CA ARG A 544 11.71 -13.73 -7.84
C ARG A 544 11.37 -12.24 -7.69
N ARG A 545 12.31 -11.40 -7.21
CA ARG A 545 12.06 -9.94 -7.12
C ARG A 545 11.78 -9.34 -8.50
N ILE A 546 12.57 -9.67 -9.52
CA ILE A 546 12.39 -9.12 -10.88
C ILE A 546 11.12 -9.69 -11.55
N SER A 547 10.82 -10.98 -11.36
CA SER A 547 9.59 -11.61 -11.88
C SER A 547 8.30 -11.09 -11.23
N LEU A 548 8.29 -10.85 -9.91
CA LEU A 548 7.15 -10.22 -9.23
C LEU A 548 7.01 -8.74 -9.62
N ILE A 549 8.13 -8.01 -9.75
CA ILE A 549 8.15 -6.59 -10.16
C ILE A 549 7.57 -6.42 -11.57
N LEU A 550 7.89 -7.31 -12.51
CA LEU A 550 7.34 -7.30 -13.87
C LEU A 550 5.85 -7.71 -13.89
N LYS A 551 5.45 -8.75 -13.13
CA LYS A 551 4.05 -9.20 -13.05
C LYS A 551 3.12 -8.18 -12.36
N LEU A 552 3.58 -7.51 -11.31
CA LEU A 552 2.87 -6.38 -10.69
C LEU A 552 2.86 -5.15 -11.61
N GLY A 553 3.97 -4.82 -12.28
CA GLY A 553 4.04 -3.67 -13.19
C GLY A 553 3.05 -3.75 -14.35
N VAL A 554 2.89 -4.92 -14.96
CA VAL A 554 1.92 -5.16 -16.05
C VAL A 554 0.48 -5.12 -15.52
N GLY A 555 0.19 -5.75 -14.37
CA GLY A 555 -1.14 -5.72 -13.75
C GLY A 555 -1.58 -4.31 -13.30
N ILE A 556 -0.63 -3.50 -12.80
CA ILE A 556 -0.88 -2.12 -12.36
C ILE A 556 -1.18 -1.21 -13.55
N ARG A 557 -0.47 -1.36 -14.68
CA ARG A 557 -0.73 -0.58 -15.88
C ARG A 557 -2.15 -0.80 -16.42
N GLY A 558 -2.61 -2.06 -16.42
CA GLY A 558 -3.98 -2.40 -16.79
C GLY A 558 -5.04 -1.80 -15.85
N ILE A 559 -4.72 -1.59 -14.57
CA ILE A 559 -5.62 -0.89 -13.63
C ILE A 559 -5.70 0.60 -13.99
N ILE A 560 -4.57 1.24 -14.29
CA ILE A 560 -4.55 2.65 -14.70
C ILE A 560 -5.40 2.85 -15.96
N GLU A 561 -5.18 2.05 -17.01
CA GLU A 561 -5.95 2.15 -18.26
C GLU A 561 -7.45 1.91 -18.06
N ARG A 562 -7.80 0.98 -17.17
CA ARG A 562 -9.19 0.67 -16.87
C ARG A 562 -9.90 1.79 -16.13
N PHE A 563 -9.28 2.37 -15.11
CA PHE A 563 -9.96 3.21 -14.11
C PHE A 563 -9.59 4.70 -14.13
N CYS A 564 -8.52 5.10 -14.82
CA CYS A 564 -8.12 6.51 -14.90
C CYS A 564 -9.22 7.36 -15.55
N GLY A 565 -9.66 8.40 -14.86
CA GLY A 565 -10.71 9.32 -15.34
C GLY A 565 -12.12 8.72 -15.40
N LYS A 566 -12.37 7.54 -14.81
CA LYS A 566 -13.67 6.85 -14.86
C LYS A 566 -14.26 6.64 -13.46
N GLU A 567 -15.57 6.82 -13.34
CA GLU A 567 -16.36 6.58 -12.12
C GLU A 567 -16.82 5.10 -12.00
N ASP A 568 -15.91 4.14 -12.21
CA ASP A 568 -16.22 2.71 -12.01
C ASP A 568 -16.03 2.30 -10.53
N PHE A 569 -16.93 2.76 -9.67
CA PHE A 569 -16.89 2.48 -8.23
C PHE A 569 -16.98 0.97 -7.92
N LYS A 570 -17.78 0.23 -8.68
CA LYS A 570 -17.94 -1.23 -8.51
C LYS A 570 -16.63 -1.97 -8.82
N GLY A 571 -15.98 -1.63 -9.93
CA GLY A 571 -14.69 -2.21 -10.28
C GLY A 571 -13.59 -1.82 -9.29
N LYS A 572 -13.59 -0.58 -8.78
CA LYS A 572 -12.66 -0.15 -7.73
C LYS A 572 -12.84 -0.98 -6.44
N LYS A 573 -14.09 -1.18 -5.99
CA LYS A 573 -14.44 -2.03 -4.84
C LYS A 573 -13.92 -3.45 -4.98
N GLN A 574 -14.18 -4.09 -6.13
CA GLN A 574 -13.69 -5.45 -6.40
C GLN A 574 -12.16 -5.57 -6.33
N LYS A 575 -11.42 -4.56 -6.81
CA LYS A 575 -9.95 -4.56 -6.75
C LYS A 575 -9.39 -4.33 -5.35
N ILE A 576 -10.08 -3.54 -4.52
CA ILE A 576 -9.75 -3.37 -3.10
C ILE A 576 -10.01 -4.68 -2.35
N GLU A 577 -11.15 -5.33 -2.60
CA GLU A 577 -11.49 -6.65 -2.03
C GLU A 577 -10.45 -7.72 -2.42
N ALA A 578 -9.92 -7.65 -3.64
CA ALA A 578 -8.86 -8.52 -4.12
C ALA A 578 -7.46 -8.21 -3.55
N GLY A 579 -7.32 -7.23 -2.64
CA GLY A 579 -6.06 -6.95 -1.94
C GLY A 579 -5.06 -6.07 -2.71
N ILE A 580 -5.48 -5.42 -3.81
CA ILE A 580 -4.57 -4.59 -4.61
C ILE A 580 -4.05 -3.39 -3.82
N THR A 581 -4.92 -2.67 -3.12
CA THR A 581 -4.53 -1.50 -2.32
C THR A 581 -3.66 -1.89 -1.13
N GLU A 582 -3.95 -3.01 -0.48
CA GLU A 582 -3.11 -3.57 0.59
C GLU A 582 -1.70 -3.89 0.07
N GLY A 583 -1.60 -4.50 -1.12
CA GLY A 583 -0.32 -4.75 -1.79
C GLY A 583 0.46 -3.47 -2.10
N LEU A 584 -0.21 -2.42 -2.58
CA LEU A 584 0.42 -1.11 -2.82
C LEU A 584 0.92 -0.46 -1.52
N LEU A 585 0.11 -0.49 -0.46
CA LEU A 585 0.50 0.05 0.84
C LEU A 585 1.69 -0.69 1.44
N ASN A 586 1.72 -2.03 1.35
CA ASN A 586 2.87 -2.83 1.76
C ASN A 586 4.14 -2.45 0.97
N ILE A 587 4.03 -2.18 -0.34
CA ILE A 587 5.15 -1.68 -1.15
C ILE A 587 5.64 -0.32 -0.62
N PHE A 588 4.73 0.61 -0.33
CA PHE A 588 5.09 1.94 0.17
C PHE A 588 5.76 1.90 1.56
N GLU A 589 5.37 0.96 2.41
CA GLU A 589 5.95 0.80 3.75
C GLU A 589 7.31 0.10 3.74
N THR A 590 7.49 -0.92 2.91
CA THR A 590 8.62 -1.86 3.07
C THR A 590 9.71 -1.72 2.02
N ARG A 591 9.38 -1.22 0.83
CA ARG A 591 10.33 -1.18 -0.29
C ARG A 591 11.31 -0.03 -0.12
N ASP A 592 12.52 -0.14 -0.64
CA ASP A 592 13.43 1.01 -0.70
C ASP A 592 12.79 2.17 -1.47
N LEU A 593 12.83 3.38 -0.89
CA LEU A 593 12.11 4.55 -1.40
C LEU A 593 12.45 4.81 -2.87
N ASN A 594 13.74 4.84 -3.23
CA ASN A 594 14.19 5.17 -4.58
C ASN A 594 13.77 4.14 -5.65
N THR A 595 13.27 2.97 -5.24
CA THR A 595 12.78 1.93 -6.16
C THR A 595 11.27 2.00 -6.37
N ILE A 596 10.57 2.90 -5.68
CA ILE A 596 9.14 3.14 -5.84
C ILE A 596 8.95 4.09 -7.02
N ASN A 597 8.40 3.56 -8.11
CA ASN A 597 8.06 4.31 -9.31
C ASN A 597 6.69 5.01 -9.14
N LYS A 598 6.54 6.18 -9.78
CA LYS A 598 5.28 6.90 -10.02
C LYS A 598 4.06 5.99 -10.30
N ILE A 599 4.23 4.92 -11.07
CA ILE A 599 3.12 4.02 -11.44
C ILE A 599 2.36 3.44 -10.24
N TYR A 600 3.07 3.15 -9.13
CA TYR A 600 2.45 2.62 -7.92
C TYR A 600 1.58 3.68 -7.24
N ILE A 601 2.11 4.90 -7.11
CA ILE A 601 1.41 5.99 -6.43
C ILE A 601 0.25 6.54 -7.26
N THR A 602 0.40 6.66 -8.58
CA THR A 602 -0.70 7.02 -9.48
C THR A 602 -1.83 6.00 -9.40
N THR A 603 -1.51 4.71 -9.25
CA THR A 603 -2.53 3.68 -9.08
C THR A 603 -3.26 3.82 -7.75
N MET A 604 -2.54 4.14 -6.67
CA MET A 604 -3.16 4.44 -5.37
C MET A 604 -4.07 5.67 -5.44
N GLN A 605 -3.69 6.68 -6.22
CA GLN A 605 -4.49 7.88 -6.43
C GLN A 605 -5.86 7.57 -7.06
N ILE A 606 -5.92 6.66 -8.02
CA ILE A 606 -7.18 6.22 -8.65
C ILE A 606 -8.16 5.64 -7.61
N PHE A 607 -7.65 4.90 -6.63
CA PHE A 607 -8.45 4.30 -5.56
C PHE A 607 -8.88 5.30 -4.48
N THR A 608 -8.26 6.47 -4.40
CA THR A 608 -8.62 7.52 -3.42
C THR A 608 -9.45 8.66 -4.00
N GLN A 609 -9.51 8.81 -5.32
CA GLN A 609 -10.49 9.67 -6.02
C GLN A 609 -11.82 8.92 -6.13
N THR A 610 -12.58 8.87 -5.05
CA THR A 610 -13.76 7.99 -4.94
C THR A 610 -14.79 8.53 -3.93
N ASN A 611 -15.73 7.70 -3.48
CA ASN A 611 -16.70 8.05 -2.44
C ASN A 611 -16.24 7.61 -1.03
N ASN A 612 -16.94 8.09 0.01
CA ASN A 612 -16.61 7.79 1.41
C ASN A 612 -16.65 6.28 1.72
N GLU A 613 -17.58 5.51 1.13
CA GLU A 613 -17.67 4.06 1.34
C GLU A 613 -16.37 3.35 0.91
N ILE A 614 -15.85 3.68 -0.28
CA ILE A 614 -14.65 3.05 -0.82
C ILE A 614 -13.40 3.45 -0.01
N ILE A 615 -13.31 4.71 0.44
CA ILE A 615 -12.24 5.14 1.34
C ILE A 615 -12.27 4.37 2.65
N MET A 616 -13.46 4.20 3.24
CA MET A 616 -13.61 3.43 4.48
C MET A 616 -13.19 1.97 4.30
N MET A 617 -13.59 1.34 3.21
CA MET A 617 -13.18 -0.03 2.88
C MET A 617 -11.66 -0.14 2.68
N LEU A 618 -11.03 0.84 2.02
CA LEU A 618 -9.58 0.89 1.85
C LEU A 618 -8.89 0.96 3.22
N PHE A 619 -9.36 1.84 4.10
CA PHE A 619 -8.82 1.99 5.46
C PHE A 619 -9.01 0.72 6.30
N GLN A 620 -10.18 0.06 6.21
CA GLN A 620 -10.46 -1.20 6.89
C GLN A 620 -9.56 -2.36 6.43
N LYS A 621 -9.14 -2.36 5.17
CA LYS A 621 -8.20 -3.37 4.66
C LYS A 621 -6.80 -3.20 5.24
N LYS A 622 -6.30 -1.96 5.27
CA LYS A 622 -5.00 -1.61 5.85
C LYS A 622 -4.91 -0.10 6.03
N ASP A 623 -4.36 0.33 7.17
CA ASP A 623 -4.09 1.75 7.42
C ASP A 623 -3.17 2.32 6.33
N PRO A 624 -3.64 3.31 5.53
CA PRO A 624 -2.86 3.85 4.43
C PRO A 624 -1.80 4.86 4.87
N PHE A 625 -1.90 5.42 6.08
CA PHE A 625 -1.06 6.55 6.49
C PHE A 625 0.43 6.20 6.63
N PRO A 626 0.84 5.07 7.26
CA PRO A 626 2.26 4.75 7.42
C PRO A 626 3.03 4.72 6.08
N GLY A 627 2.48 4.04 5.08
CA GLY A 627 3.08 3.96 3.75
C GLY A 627 3.09 5.30 3.02
N LEU A 628 1.96 6.01 3.00
CA LEU A 628 1.85 7.29 2.29
C LEU A 628 2.71 8.40 2.91
N LEU A 629 2.74 8.50 4.24
CA LEU A 629 3.56 9.49 4.94
C LEU A 629 5.06 9.23 4.78
N ARG A 630 5.47 7.99 4.52
CA ARG A 630 6.85 7.67 4.16
C ARG A 630 7.22 8.20 2.76
N LEU A 631 6.27 8.20 1.82
CA LEU A 631 6.48 8.73 0.47
C LEU A 631 6.61 10.25 0.40
N ILE A 632 6.23 10.98 1.45
CA ILE A 632 6.45 12.44 1.53
C ILE A 632 7.96 12.79 1.51
N ASP A 633 8.79 11.88 2.02
CA ASP A 633 10.25 12.02 2.05
C ASP A 633 10.94 11.43 0.82
N HIS A 634 10.17 11.11 -0.24
CA HIS A 634 10.73 10.61 -1.47
C HIS A 634 11.56 11.68 -2.19
N SER A 635 12.65 11.25 -2.83
CA SER A 635 13.59 12.14 -3.55
C SER A 635 12.95 12.76 -4.80
N ASP A 636 12.14 11.99 -5.52
CA ASP A 636 11.27 12.48 -6.60
C ASP A 636 10.10 13.31 -6.05
N PHE A 637 10.12 14.60 -6.35
CA PHE A 637 9.07 15.58 -6.01
C PHE A 637 7.67 15.14 -6.44
N GLN A 638 7.54 14.48 -7.60
CA GLN A 638 6.23 14.08 -8.12
C GLN A 638 5.56 13.03 -7.22
N ILE A 639 6.34 12.15 -6.62
CA ILE A 639 5.84 11.13 -5.69
C ILE A 639 5.41 11.79 -4.38
N SER A 640 6.19 12.74 -3.85
CA SER A 640 5.81 13.50 -2.66
C SER A 640 4.55 14.34 -2.90
N TYR A 641 4.44 14.96 -4.09
CA TYR A 641 3.28 15.72 -4.56
C TYR A 641 2.02 14.85 -4.65
N GLU A 642 2.11 13.66 -5.26
CA GLU A 642 0.98 12.75 -5.36
C GLU A 642 0.60 12.18 -3.98
N SER A 643 1.58 11.89 -3.12
CA SER A 643 1.32 11.35 -1.78
C SER A 643 0.48 12.30 -0.93
N ILE A 644 0.85 13.58 -0.87
CA ILE A 644 0.07 14.57 -0.11
C ILE A 644 -1.35 14.75 -0.68
N GLY A 645 -1.50 14.63 -2.01
CA GLY A 645 -2.81 14.64 -2.67
C GLY A 645 -3.68 13.44 -2.26
N ILE A 646 -3.09 12.25 -2.19
CA ILE A 646 -3.77 11.01 -1.76
C ILE A 646 -4.20 11.11 -0.29
N ILE A 647 -3.30 11.57 0.58
CA ILE A 647 -3.60 11.79 2.01
C ILE A 647 -4.77 12.77 2.17
N TYR A 648 -4.74 13.88 1.44
CA TYR A 648 -5.84 14.84 1.45
C TYR A 648 -7.16 14.21 1.00
N ASN A 649 -7.16 13.44 -0.11
CA ASN A 649 -8.37 12.78 -0.61
C ASN A 649 -8.99 11.86 0.45
N ILE A 650 -8.15 11.06 1.13
CA ILE A 650 -8.62 10.18 2.21
C ILE A 650 -9.26 10.99 3.34
N ILE A 651 -8.61 12.08 3.78
CA ILE A 651 -9.09 12.90 4.89
C ILE A 651 -10.40 13.63 4.53
N ILE A 652 -10.48 14.27 3.36
CA ILE A 652 -11.65 15.09 3.01
C ILE A 652 -12.93 14.27 2.84
N HIS A 653 -12.85 13.02 2.35
CA HIS A 653 -14.04 12.19 2.18
C HIS A 653 -14.77 11.88 3.50
N ARG A 654 -14.09 12.04 4.64
CA ARG A 654 -14.67 11.89 5.98
C ARG A 654 -15.07 13.22 6.64
N ALA A 655 -14.71 14.37 6.07
CA ALA A 655 -15.04 15.69 6.61
C ALA A 655 -16.55 16.01 6.60
N ASN A 656 -17.32 15.39 5.70
CA ASN A 656 -18.75 15.64 5.47
C ASN A 656 -19.71 14.61 6.12
N GLY A 657 -19.22 13.75 7.01
CA GLY A 657 -20.04 12.74 7.68
C GLY A 657 -20.98 13.31 8.76
N SER A 658 -21.88 12.46 9.28
CA SER A 658 -22.76 12.80 10.42
C SER A 658 -22.00 13.06 11.74
N ASP A 659 -20.70 12.73 11.77
CA ASP A 659 -19.81 12.89 12.92
C ASP A 659 -19.14 14.28 13.02
N GLN A 660 -19.66 15.29 12.31
CA GLN A 660 -19.01 16.60 12.17
C GLN A 660 -18.67 17.31 13.49
N ASP A 661 -19.40 17.04 14.57
CA ASP A 661 -19.13 17.62 15.90
C ASP A 661 -18.02 16.90 16.67
N GLN A 662 -17.66 15.68 16.26
CA GLN A 662 -16.62 14.87 16.89
C GLN A 662 -15.24 15.09 16.26
N GLN A 663 -14.20 14.64 16.96
CA GLN A 663 -12.83 14.63 16.42
C GLN A 663 -12.76 13.80 15.12
N HIS A 664 -11.83 14.17 14.24
CA HIS A 664 -11.70 13.49 12.95
C HIS A 664 -11.29 12.01 13.14
N PRO A 665 -11.98 11.03 12.53
CA PRO A 665 -11.71 9.60 12.77
C PRO A 665 -10.27 9.16 12.48
N PHE A 666 -9.64 9.79 11.49
CA PHE A 666 -8.26 9.49 11.10
C PHE A 666 -7.18 10.21 11.92
N LEU A 667 -7.54 11.10 12.85
CA LEU A 667 -6.54 11.87 13.61
C LEU A 667 -5.60 10.97 14.41
N GLN A 668 -6.14 10.00 15.15
CA GLN A 668 -5.34 9.09 15.96
C GLN A 668 -4.39 8.23 15.11
N ALA A 669 -4.86 7.74 13.95
CA ALA A 669 -4.05 6.94 13.03
C ALA A 669 -2.88 7.77 12.47
N VAL A 670 -3.14 9.01 12.04
CA VAL A 670 -2.10 9.92 11.54
C VAL A 670 -1.12 10.31 12.65
N GLU A 671 -1.57 10.56 13.88
CA GLU A 671 -0.69 10.87 15.02
C GLU A 671 0.22 9.68 15.38
N ALA A 672 -0.29 8.45 15.31
CA ALA A 672 0.46 7.24 15.66
C ALA A 672 1.71 7.01 14.78
N CYS A 673 1.70 7.51 13.54
CA CYS A 673 2.83 7.43 12.60
C CYS A 673 3.60 8.75 12.43
N ASP A 674 3.49 9.66 13.41
CA ASP A 674 4.12 11.00 13.38
C ASP A 674 3.71 11.85 12.15
N GLY A 675 2.49 11.61 11.67
CA GLY A 675 2.01 12.15 10.40
C GLY A 675 1.79 13.65 10.41
N ILE A 676 1.39 14.23 11.54
CA ILE A 676 1.20 15.69 11.65
C ILE A 676 2.52 16.43 11.41
N ARG A 677 3.61 15.99 12.05
CA ARG A 677 4.95 16.58 11.86
C ARG A 677 5.44 16.36 10.43
N ARG A 678 5.22 15.20 9.83
CA ARG A 678 5.60 14.91 8.42
C ARG A 678 4.84 15.77 7.41
N ILE A 679 3.53 15.91 7.57
CA ILE A 679 2.70 16.76 6.70
C ILE A 679 3.12 18.22 6.83
N PHE A 680 3.36 18.71 8.05
CA PHE A 680 3.85 20.08 8.26
C PHE A 680 5.28 20.28 7.72
N GLY A 681 6.14 19.28 7.88
CA GLY A 681 7.47 19.28 7.25
C GLY A 681 7.39 19.41 5.73
N CYS A 682 6.44 18.72 5.09
CA CYS A 682 6.18 18.86 3.65
C CYS A 682 5.72 20.29 3.27
N TYR A 683 4.79 20.84 4.07
CA TYR A 683 4.29 22.21 3.93
C TYR A 683 5.42 23.26 3.97
N LYS A 684 6.42 23.08 4.85
CA LYS A 684 7.59 23.98 4.96
C LYS A 684 8.63 23.72 3.87
N ARG A 685 8.85 22.46 3.49
CA ARG A 685 9.90 22.05 2.56
C ARG A 685 9.68 22.58 1.14
N TYR A 686 8.44 22.60 0.65
CA TYR A 686 8.14 22.96 -0.74
C TYR A 686 7.36 24.26 -0.85
N ASN A 687 7.83 25.19 -1.67
CA ASN A 687 7.09 26.40 -2.04
C ASN A 687 6.12 26.15 -3.22
N ASN A 688 5.39 25.03 -3.19
CA ASN A 688 4.43 24.66 -4.23
C ASN A 688 3.01 24.86 -3.68
N LYS A 689 2.18 25.64 -4.40
CA LYS A 689 0.80 25.97 -3.99
C LYS A 689 0.00 24.72 -3.63
N PHE A 690 -0.01 23.71 -4.50
CA PHE A 690 -0.77 22.48 -4.26
C PHE A 690 -0.35 21.76 -2.97
N ILE A 691 0.96 21.58 -2.76
CA ILE A 691 1.46 20.93 -1.54
C ILE A 691 1.08 21.73 -0.29
N LYS A 692 1.26 23.06 -0.32
CA LYS A 692 0.93 23.92 0.82
C LYS A 692 -0.56 23.90 1.13
N ASP A 693 -1.40 24.04 0.11
CA ASP A 693 -2.85 24.03 0.24
C ASP A 693 -3.33 22.69 0.80
N ARG A 694 -2.92 21.57 0.19
CA ARG A 694 -3.33 20.23 0.62
C ARG A 694 -2.81 19.90 2.03
N SER A 695 -1.57 20.26 2.35
CA SER A 695 -1.01 20.01 3.70
C SER A 695 -1.74 20.80 4.78
N ALA A 696 -1.99 22.09 4.55
CA ALA A 696 -2.74 22.93 5.48
C ALA A 696 -4.18 22.43 5.64
N LEU A 697 -4.83 22.01 4.55
CA LEU A 697 -6.16 21.40 4.59
C LEU A 697 -6.17 20.09 5.36
N CYS A 698 -5.20 19.20 5.15
CA CYS A 698 -5.06 17.95 5.91
C CYS A 698 -4.99 18.23 7.41
N ILE A 699 -4.07 19.12 7.85
CA ILE A 699 -3.89 19.43 9.26
C ILE A 699 -5.15 20.05 9.85
N GLY A 700 -5.74 21.05 9.18
CA GLY A 700 -6.93 21.70 9.72
C GLY A 700 -8.17 20.79 9.79
N LEU A 701 -8.36 19.91 8.80
CA LEU A 701 -9.45 18.92 8.82
C LEU A 701 -9.25 17.86 9.92
N LEU A 702 -8.01 17.41 10.13
CA LEU A 702 -7.67 16.42 11.17
C LEU A 702 -7.92 16.99 12.58
N PHE A 703 -7.58 18.26 12.82
CA PHE A 703 -7.74 18.93 14.12
C PHE A 703 -9.16 19.50 14.36
N ARG A 704 -10.18 19.02 13.63
CA ARG A 704 -11.58 19.36 13.91
C ARG A 704 -11.92 19.07 15.38
N SER A 705 -12.54 20.06 16.06
CA SER A 705 -12.90 19.98 17.48
C SER A 705 -11.73 19.66 18.44
N ARG A 706 -10.46 19.84 18.03
CA ARG A 706 -9.28 19.59 18.86
C ARG A 706 -8.27 20.73 18.74
N GLU A 707 -7.64 21.10 19.84
CA GLU A 707 -6.61 22.14 19.85
C GLU A 707 -5.37 21.71 19.04
N ILE A 708 -4.85 22.63 18.21
CA ILE A 708 -3.48 22.51 17.68
C ILE A 708 -2.52 23.08 18.73
N ALA A 709 -1.88 22.20 19.50
CA ALA A 709 -1.00 22.61 20.61
C ALA A 709 0.28 23.32 20.11
N ASP A 710 0.84 22.85 18.99
CA ASP A 710 2.03 23.46 18.38
C ASP A 710 1.69 24.85 17.81
N ILE A 711 2.33 25.88 18.37
CA ILE A 711 2.04 27.29 18.05
C ILE A 711 2.45 27.64 16.61
N GLU A 712 3.54 27.06 16.10
CA GLU A 712 4.00 27.31 14.73
C GLU A 712 3.02 26.69 13.73
N ILE A 713 2.67 25.41 13.94
CA ILE A 713 1.69 24.72 13.10
C ILE A 713 0.35 25.47 13.14
N LYS A 714 -0.14 25.81 14.34
CA LYS A 714 -1.41 26.52 14.51
C LYS A 714 -1.42 27.85 13.77
N SER A 715 -0.39 28.68 13.95
CA SER A 715 -0.36 30.02 13.36
C SER A 715 -0.23 30.01 11.84
N GLU A 716 0.68 29.19 11.29
CA GLU A 716 0.92 29.14 9.85
C GLU A 716 -0.23 28.46 9.10
N VAL A 717 -0.74 27.34 9.60
CA VAL A 717 -1.84 26.60 8.96
C VAL A 717 -3.11 27.45 8.99
N ILE A 718 -3.48 28.05 10.12
CA ILE A 718 -4.67 28.91 10.19
C ILE A 718 -4.53 30.13 9.27
N ALA A 719 -3.36 30.77 9.23
CA ALA A 719 -3.14 31.90 8.33
C ALA A 719 -3.28 31.49 6.84
N HIS A 720 -2.73 30.33 6.45
CA HIS A 720 -2.85 29.82 5.09
C HIS A 720 -4.30 29.45 4.76
N LEU A 721 -5.01 28.75 5.64
CA LEU A 721 -6.42 28.40 5.47
C LEU A 721 -7.32 29.63 5.30
N LYS A 722 -7.08 30.72 6.06
CA LYS A 722 -7.80 31.99 5.88
C LYS A 722 -7.63 32.55 4.47
N SER A 723 -6.43 32.45 3.90
CA SER A 723 -6.16 32.91 2.52
C SER A 723 -6.91 32.09 1.47
N LEU A 724 -7.09 30.77 1.72
CA LEU A 724 -7.76 29.85 0.80
C LEU A 724 -9.28 30.02 0.76
N VAL A 725 -9.90 30.69 1.74
CA VAL A 725 -11.36 30.94 1.71
C VAL A 725 -11.80 31.70 0.46
N LYS A 726 -10.91 32.51 -0.12
CA LYS A 726 -11.15 33.28 -1.36
C LYS A 726 -10.48 32.65 -2.60
N ASP A 727 -10.04 31.41 -2.53
CA ASP A 727 -9.41 30.73 -3.67
C ASP A 727 -10.42 30.58 -4.83
N PHE A 728 -9.92 30.66 -6.07
CA PHE A 728 -10.72 30.49 -7.27
C PHE A 728 -11.18 29.03 -7.46
N ASP A 729 -10.42 28.07 -6.94
CA ASP A 729 -10.83 26.67 -6.90
C ASP A 729 -11.90 26.49 -5.80
N TYR A 730 -13.14 26.27 -6.24
CA TYR A 730 -14.29 26.07 -5.36
C TYR A 730 -14.07 24.94 -4.35
N GLN A 731 -13.43 23.84 -4.76
CA GLN A 731 -13.20 22.70 -3.87
C GLN A 731 -12.20 23.08 -2.78
N ILE A 732 -11.12 23.81 -3.13
CA ILE A 732 -10.14 24.30 -2.15
C ILE A 732 -10.79 25.32 -1.21
N SER A 733 -11.52 26.30 -1.74
CA SER A 733 -12.25 27.29 -0.94
C SER A 733 -13.24 26.64 0.01
N ASN A 734 -14.05 25.70 -0.47
CA ASN A 734 -15.01 24.99 0.37
C ASN A 734 -14.32 24.14 1.45
N SER A 735 -13.24 23.43 1.10
CA SER A 735 -12.46 22.66 2.06
C SER A 735 -11.84 23.55 3.15
N ALA A 736 -11.37 24.75 2.78
CA ALA A 736 -10.79 25.70 3.71
C ALA A 736 -11.84 26.24 4.68
N LYS A 737 -13.04 26.57 4.18
CA LYS A 737 -14.19 26.96 5.01
C LYS A 737 -14.56 25.86 6.00
N GLN A 738 -14.69 24.62 5.52
CA GLN A 738 -14.99 23.46 6.36
C GLN A 738 -13.92 23.22 7.43
N SER A 739 -12.65 23.33 7.05
CA SER A 739 -11.51 23.19 7.94
C SER A 739 -11.51 24.26 9.04
N LEU A 740 -11.69 25.55 8.69
CA LEU A 740 -11.78 26.64 9.66
C LEU A 740 -12.98 26.50 10.59
N LYS A 741 -14.15 26.12 10.06
CA LYS A 741 -15.35 25.84 10.86
C LYS A 741 -15.09 24.69 11.83
N GLY A 742 -14.46 23.61 11.38
CA GLY A 742 -14.08 22.48 12.22
C GLY A 742 -13.10 22.84 13.33
N LEU A 743 -12.06 23.62 13.01
CA LEU A 743 -11.08 24.10 13.98
C LEU A 743 -11.71 25.02 15.03
N SER A 744 -12.66 25.87 14.62
CA SER A 744 -13.33 26.84 15.50
C SER A 744 -14.19 26.23 16.61
N LYS A 745 -14.48 24.92 16.51
CA LYS A 745 -15.17 24.20 17.58
C LYS A 745 -14.33 24.09 18.86
N ASN A 746 -13.02 24.25 18.75
CA ASN A 746 -12.13 24.43 19.89
C ASN A 746 -11.86 25.92 20.13
N GLU A 747 -11.97 26.37 21.39
CA GLU A 747 -11.90 27.79 21.77
C GLU A 747 -10.53 28.43 21.49
N VAL A 748 -9.43 27.70 21.72
CA VAL A 748 -8.07 28.21 21.48
C VAL A 748 -7.83 28.44 19.98
N ASN A 749 -8.23 27.47 19.15
CA ASN A 749 -8.15 27.62 17.71
C ASN A 749 -9.09 28.74 17.21
N ARG A 750 -10.31 28.83 17.74
CA ARG A 750 -11.29 29.87 17.40
C ARG A 750 -10.73 31.27 17.62
N THR A 751 -10.12 31.51 18.77
CA THR A 751 -9.50 32.81 19.10
C THR A 751 -8.44 33.19 18.07
N MET A 752 -7.61 32.23 17.64
CA MET A 752 -6.60 32.45 16.60
C MET A 752 -7.21 32.69 15.21
N ILE A 753 -8.35 32.05 14.91
CA ILE A 753 -9.09 32.28 13.66
C ILE A 753 -9.73 33.68 13.66
N GLU A 754 -10.32 34.13 14.75
CA GLU A 754 -10.98 35.45 14.82
C GLU A 754 -9.97 36.61 14.94
N LEU A 755 -8.70 36.32 15.25
CA LEU A 755 -7.62 37.31 15.31
C LEU A 755 -7.57 38.17 14.04
N ARG A 756 -7.45 39.50 14.24
CA ARG A 756 -7.53 40.55 13.21
C ARG A 756 -8.91 40.69 12.54
N GLY A 757 -9.98 40.28 13.23
CA GLY A 757 -11.37 40.50 12.81
C GLY A 757 -11.83 39.59 11.67
N PHE A 758 -11.16 38.46 11.45
CA PHE A 758 -11.57 37.50 10.43
C PHE A 758 -12.84 36.77 10.89
N LYS A 759 -13.90 36.82 10.07
CA LYS A 759 -15.15 36.12 10.36
C LYS A 759 -15.06 34.67 9.91
N ILE A 760 -15.43 33.76 10.80
CA ILE A 760 -15.47 32.32 10.51
C ILE A 760 -16.53 32.09 9.42
N PRO A 761 -16.21 31.40 8.32
CA PRO A 761 -17.17 31.13 7.26
C PRO A 761 -18.34 30.26 7.76
N ASP A 762 -19.55 30.58 7.29
CA ASP A 762 -20.77 29.83 7.61
C ASP A 762 -20.75 28.39 7.06
#